data_AF-A0A0D2RMV9-F1
#
_entry.id   AF-A0A0D2RMV9-F1
#
_cell.length_a   1.000
_cell.length_b   1.000
_cell.length_c   1.000
_cell.angle_alpha   90.00
_cell.angle_beta   90.00
_cell.angle_gamma   90.00
#
_symmetry.space_group_name_H-M   'P 1'
#
loop_
_entity.id
_entity.type
_entity.pdbx_description
1 polymer ?
#
loop_
_entity_poly.entity_id
_entity_poly.type
_entity_poly.pdbx_seq_one_letter_code
_entity_poly.pdbx_strand_id
1 'polypeptide(L)'
;MPMAMMPMAIILLVAILLAGGVSSAESSYIEYNTTQRIVPGKINVHLVPHSHDDVGWLKTVDQYYFGGNNSIRGACVQNVLDSVISALFDDKNRKFIYVEMAFFQRWWRQQSNAKKIKVKELVNSGQLEFINGGMCMHDEATPHYIDLIDQTTLGHKYIKDEFNQIPRVGWQIDPFGHSAVQAYLLGAELGFDSLFFARIDYQDRAKRLKEKTLEVVWQGSKSLGSSSQIFTGIFPRHYDPPDGFTFEINDVSPPIQDDVLLFDYNVQERVNDFIAAALAQANVTRTNHIMWAMGTDFRYQYANSWFRQMDKFIHYVNQDGRINALYSTPSIYTDAKYAENVQWPLKTDDFFPYADKPNAYWTGYFTSRPAFKGYVRVLSAYYLAARQLEFFKGRSASGPNTEALADALAIAQHHDAVSGTERQHVAADYALRLSIGYKEAEKVVASSLAFLADSRSSTEQKNSVTSFQQCPLLNISFCPPSEAALSSGKSLVIIIYNSLGWKREETIRIPVSSERVVVKDSEGREIESQLIPLSNSTLRIRSQYIKAYLGKKPREIAKYWVAFSVSVPPLGFSTYIVATTKETEGRSPTISTMNTYEASENNTIEVGQGSLKLLYSADEGKLTRYVNTRNSVTAFAEQSYGYYSGNDGTDKDPQASGAYVFRPNGTFSIKSENQTPLTVVRGPLLDEVHQQLNSWISQVTRVYKGKEHAEVEFSIGPIPVNDGIGKEIITQITTTMRTNKTFYTDSNGRDFIKRIQDFRKDWDLQVNQPIAGNYYPVNLGIYVQDDSTELSVLVDRSVGASSLADGQIELMLHRRLIHDDIRGVGEVLNETVCVSEGCDGLTILGKFYLRIDHIGEGAKWRRTVGQEIYSPLLLAFSEQDGNDWMSSHIPTFSGIDPSYSLPDNIAIITLQVKNKSQN
;
A
#
# COMPACT_ATOMS: atom_id res chain seq x y z
N MET A 1 -71.64 0.68 -71.21
CA MET A 1 -72.44 -0.35 -70.51
C MET A 1 -72.58 -1.54 -71.44
N PRO A 2 -72.40 -2.81 -71.00
CA PRO A 2 -72.76 -3.32 -69.68
C PRO A 2 -71.59 -3.86 -68.84
N MET A 3 -71.90 -3.98 -67.54
CA MET A 3 -71.16 -4.63 -66.46
C MET A 3 -70.81 -6.08 -66.76
N ALA A 4 -69.60 -6.50 -66.37
CA ALA A 4 -69.28 -7.89 -66.09
C ALA A 4 -68.73 -7.98 -64.66
N MET A 5 -69.32 -8.89 -63.91
CA MET A 5 -69.16 -9.16 -62.49
C MET A 5 -67.71 -9.49 -62.13
N MET A 6 -67.19 -8.86 -61.08
CA MET A 6 -66.00 -9.32 -60.36
C MET A 6 -66.42 -10.46 -59.42
N PRO A 7 -65.63 -11.54 -59.26
CA PRO A 7 -66.09 -12.70 -58.52
C PRO A 7 -66.05 -12.44 -57.02
N MET A 8 -67.22 -12.54 -56.39
CA MET A 8 -67.46 -12.42 -54.95
C MET A 8 -66.55 -13.32 -54.09
N ALA A 9 -65.96 -14.36 -54.70
CA ALA A 9 -65.01 -15.27 -54.06
C ALA A 9 -63.65 -14.61 -53.71
N ILE A 10 -63.16 -13.64 -54.50
CA ILE A 10 -61.89 -12.96 -54.22
C ILE A 10 -62.05 -11.95 -53.08
N ILE A 11 -63.19 -11.27 -53.02
CA ILE A 11 -63.51 -10.34 -51.92
C ILE A 11 -63.67 -11.10 -50.60
N LEU A 12 -64.27 -12.30 -50.63
CA LEU A 12 -64.41 -13.13 -49.43
C LEU A 12 -63.06 -13.72 -48.98
N LEU A 13 -62.17 -14.12 -49.91
CA LEU A 13 -60.84 -14.62 -49.56
C LEU A 13 -59.93 -13.50 -49.00
N VAL A 14 -60.00 -12.30 -49.55
CA VAL A 14 -59.29 -11.12 -49.03
C VAL A 14 -59.90 -10.66 -47.70
N ALA A 15 -61.21 -10.76 -47.50
CA ALA A 15 -61.86 -10.49 -46.22
C ALA A 15 -61.52 -11.55 -45.15
N ILE A 16 -61.35 -12.82 -45.52
CA ILE A 16 -60.90 -13.89 -44.59
C ILE A 16 -59.40 -13.77 -44.29
N LEU A 17 -58.57 -13.35 -45.26
CA LEU A 17 -57.15 -13.04 -45.03
C LEU A 17 -56.96 -11.75 -44.20
N LEU A 18 -57.84 -10.75 -44.35
CA LEU A 18 -57.87 -9.54 -43.52
C LEU A 18 -58.49 -9.78 -42.13
N ALA A 19 -59.48 -10.68 -42.01
CA ALA A 19 -60.08 -11.05 -40.72
C ALA A 19 -59.23 -12.07 -39.94
N GLY A 20 -58.43 -12.90 -40.62
CA GLY A 20 -57.46 -13.82 -40.01
C GLY A 20 -56.13 -13.17 -39.61
N GLY A 21 -55.92 -11.89 -39.96
CA GLY A 21 -54.67 -11.15 -39.74
C GLY A 21 -54.75 -10.03 -38.70
N VAL A 22 -55.85 -9.92 -37.96
CA VAL A 22 -55.96 -9.03 -36.79
C VAL A 22 -56.05 -9.92 -35.55
N SER A 23 -54.99 -10.67 -35.27
CA SER A 23 -54.68 -10.99 -33.89
C SER A 23 -54.34 -9.65 -33.23
N SER A 24 -55.30 -9.07 -32.51
CA SER A 24 -55.06 -7.98 -31.59
C SER A 24 -53.86 -8.36 -30.73
N ALA A 25 -52.71 -7.73 -30.97
CA ALA A 25 -51.54 -7.91 -30.13
C ALA A 25 -51.89 -7.31 -28.77
N GLU A 26 -52.36 -8.14 -27.85
CA GLU A 26 -52.61 -7.73 -26.48
C GLU A 26 -51.26 -7.65 -25.77
N SER A 27 -50.79 -6.43 -25.49
CA SER A 27 -49.68 -6.24 -24.55
C SER A 27 -50.17 -6.67 -23.17
N SER A 28 -49.54 -7.69 -22.63
CA SER A 28 -49.79 -8.22 -21.29
C SER A 28 -48.51 -8.12 -20.47
N TYR A 29 -48.66 -8.10 -19.14
CA TYR A 29 -47.51 -8.13 -18.25
C TYR A 29 -46.66 -9.38 -18.52
N ILE A 30 -45.38 -9.17 -18.88
CA ILE A 30 -44.42 -10.25 -19.12
C ILE A 30 -43.74 -10.58 -17.80
N GLU A 31 -44.00 -11.77 -17.27
CA GLU A 31 -43.25 -12.33 -16.14
C GLU A 31 -41.95 -12.94 -16.67
N TYR A 32 -40.82 -12.24 -16.49
CA TYR A 32 -39.52 -12.72 -16.96
C TYR A 32 -39.04 -13.93 -16.15
N ASN A 33 -38.66 -15.00 -16.85
CA ASN A 33 -38.10 -16.19 -16.20
C ASN A 33 -36.63 -15.98 -15.82
N THR A 34 -36.39 -15.53 -14.59
CA THR A 34 -35.06 -15.34 -13.98
C THR A 34 -34.58 -16.55 -13.17
N THR A 35 -35.35 -17.65 -13.17
CA THR A 35 -35.07 -18.85 -12.34
C THR A 35 -33.97 -19.75 -12.89
N GLN A 36 -33.36 -19.36 -14.02
CA GLN A 36 -32.42 -20.19 -14.77
C GLN A 36 -31.18 -20.51 -13.95
N ARG A 37 -30.68 -21.74 -14.15
CA ARG A 37 -29.51 -22.32 -13.47
C ARG A 37 -28.60 -22.93 -14.52
N ILE A 38 -27.48 -23.51 -14.08
CA ILE A 38 -26.53 -24.17 -14.99
C ILE A 38 -27.23 -25.29 -15.78
N VAL A 39 -27.02 -25.31 -17.09
CA VAL A 39 -27.50 -26.34 -18.01
C VAL A 39 -26.31 -27.13 -18.56
N PRO A 40 -26.20 -28.44 -18.27
CA PRO A 40 -25.14 -29.29 -18.81
C PRO A 40 -25.11 -29.29 -20.34
N GLY A 41 -23.91 -29.29 -20.92
CA GLY A 41 -23.71 -29.35 -22.37
C GLY A 41 -23.98 -28.05 -23.15
N LYS A 42 -24.39 -26.97 -22.48
CA LYS A 42 -24.47 -25.62 -23.06
C LYS A 42 -23.35 -24.73 -22.56
N ILE A 43 -23.05 -23.66 -23.29
CA ILE A 43 -22.28 -22.53 -22.75
C ILE A 43 -23.16 -21.84 -21.70
N ASN A 44 -22.67 -21.76 -20.47
CA ASN A 44 -23.29 -21.11 -19.34
C ASN A 44 -22.60 -19.76 -19.10
N VAL A 45 -23.36 -18.68 -19.29
CA VAL A 45 -22.92 -17.29 -19.06
C VAL A 45 -23.35 -16.87 -17.66
N HIS A 46 -22.38 -16.81 -16.76
CA HIS A 46 -22.54 -16.37 -15.38
C HIS A 46 -22.52 -14.83 -15.36
N LEU A 47 -23.70 -14.22 -15.25
CA LEU A 47 -23.84 -12.79 -15.09
C LEU A 47 -23.60 -12.45 -13.62
N VAL A 48 -22.54 -11.70 -13.33
CA VAL A 48 -22.14 -11.33 -11.96
C VAL A 48 -22.27 -9.81 -11.79
N PRO A 49 -23.39 -9.32 -11.23
CA PRO A 49 -23.60 -7.90 -10.96
C PRO A 49 -22.66 -7.40 -9.87
N HIS A 50 -21.94 -6.30 -10.15
CA HIS A 50 -20.98 -5.69 -9.22
C HIS A 50 -20.92 -4.17 -9.39
N SER A 51 -20.38 -3.47 -8.39
CA SER A 51 -19.94 -2.08 -8.50
C SER A 51 -18.52 -2.01 -7.96
N HIS A 52 -17.63 -1.34 -8.70
CA HIS A 52 -16.30 -1.04 -8.20
C HIS A 52 -16.33 0.32 -7.50
N ASP A 53 -16.18 0.31 -6.18
CA ASP A 53 -16.32 1.50 -5.34
C ASP A 53 -14.97 1.88 -4.71
N ASP A 54 -14.20 2.77 -5.34
CA ASP A 54 -12.89 3.20 -4.82
C ASP A 54 -13.00 3.87 -3.46
N VAL A 55 -12.18 3.44 -2.51
CA VAL A 55 -12.12 3.99 -1.14
C VAL A 55 -11.30 5.30 -1.13
N GLY A 56 -11.70 6.22 -1.99
CA GLY A 56 -11.02 7.45 -2.36
C GLY A 56 -10.11 7.28 -3.59
N TRP A 57 -10.17 8.24 -4.51
CA TRP A 57 -9.37 8.29 -5.75
C TRP A 57 -9.45 9.68 -6.38
N LEU A 58 -10.56 9.98 -7.08
CA LEU A 58 -10.85 11.32 -7.59
C LEU A 58 -11.58 12.17 -6.55
N LYS A 59 -12.36 11.54 -5.68
CA LYS A 59 -13.03 12.16 -4.53
C LYS A 59 -12.55 11.48 -3.26
N THR A 60 -12.79 12.10 -2.10
CA THR A 60 -12.50 11.44 -0.83
C THR A 60 -13.45 10.28 -0.57
N VAL A 61 -13.08 9.37 0.33
CA VAL A 61 -13.94 8.23 0.72
C VAL A 61 -15.34 8.71 1.14
N ASP A 62 -15.44 9.75 1.97
CA ASP A 62 -16.77 10.20 2.41
C ASP A 62 -17.53 10.91 1.27
N GLN A 63 -16.86 11.67 0.41
CA GLN A 63 -17.52 12.31 -0.75
C GLN A 63 -18.07 11.27 -1.74
N TYR A 64 -17.37 10.16 -1.98
CA TYR A 64 -17.91 9.03 -2.74
C TYR A 64 -19.08 8.38 -2.03
N TYR A 65 -19.02 8.24 -0.70
CA TYR A 65 -20.10 7.63 0.08
C TYR A 65 -21.42 8.41 -0.05
N PHE A 66 -21.45 9.69 0.31
CA PHE A 66 -22.69 10.49 0.34
C PHE A 66 -23.03 11.20 -0.99
N GLY A 67 -22.23 10.99 -2.04
CA GLY A 67 -22.47 11.61 -3.35
C GLY A 67 -22.10 13.10 -3.42
N GLY A 68 -21.10 13.53 -2.64
CA GLY A 68 -20.57 14.88 -2.68
C GLY A 68 -19.72 15.16 -3.92
N ASN A 69 -19.57 16.45 -4.27
CA ASN A 69 -18.65 16.94 -5.29
C ASN A 69 -18.76 16.23 -6.67
N ASN A 70 -19.99 15.98 -7.12
CA ASN A 70 -20.26 15.24 -8.37
C ASN A 70 -19.79 15.95 -9.66
N SER A 71 -19.35 17.21 -9.57
CA SER A 71 -18.65 17.88 -10.68
C SER A 71 -17.29 17.26 -10.99
N ILE A 72 -16.65 16.57 -10.03
CA ILE A 72 -15.44 15.77 -10.26
C ILE A 72 -15.80 14.43 -10.92
N ARG A 73 -16.72 13.69 -10.29
CA ARG A 73 -17.22 12.38 -10.76
C ARG A 73 -18.60 12.14 -10.17
N GLY A 74 -19.58 11.86 -11.03
CA GLY A 74 -20.95 11.50 -10.63
C GLY A 74 -21.01 10.11 -10.02
N ALA A 75 -20.77 10.02 -8.71
CA ALA A 75 -20.64 8.76 -7.98
C ALA A 75 -21.17 8.89 -6.55
N CYS A 76 -22.04 7.97 -6.13
CA CYS A 76 -22.65 7.94 -4.80
C CYS A 76 -22.86 6.49 -4.35
N VAL A 77 -21.98 5.98 -3.49
CA VAL A 77 -22.03 4.59 -3.01
C VAL A 77 -23.27 4.33 -2.16
N GLN A 78 -23.77 5.34 -1.44
CA GLN A 78 -25.04 5.24 -0.71
C GLN A 78 -26.20 4.91 -1.66
N ASN A 79 -26.28 5.56 -2.82
CA ASN A 79 -27.32 5.27 -3.83
C ASN A 79 -27.15 3.87 -4.43
N VAL A 80 -25.90 3.42 -4.63
CA VAL A 80 -25.61 2.04 -5.07
C VAL A 80 -26.22 1.04 -4.11
N LEU A 81 -25.85 1.10 -2.83
CA LEU A 81 -26.33 0.16 -1.82
C LEU A 81 -27.86 0.27 -1.61
N ASP A 82 -28.41 1.48 -1.55
CA ASP A 82 -29.86 1.65 -1.36
C ASP A 82 -30.67 1.02 -2.50
N SER A 83 -30.26 1.27 -3.74
CA SER A 83 -30.99 0.80 -4.92
C SER A 83 -30.76 -0.69 -5.20
N VAL A 84 -29.53 -1.21 -5.01
CA VAL A 84 -29.23 -2.64 -5.12
C VAL A 84 -30.06 -3.44 -4.12
N ILE A 85 -30.05 -3.05 -2.84
CA ILE A 85 -30.81 -3.78 -1.82
C ILE A 85 -32.31 -3.74 -2.12
N SER A 86 -32.83 -2.63 -2.66
CA SER A 86 -34.22 -2.59 -3.12
C SER A 86 -34.47 -3.57 -4.26
N ALA A 87 -33.63 -3.57 -5.30
CA ALA A 87 -33.80 -4.43 -6.47
C ALA A 87 -33.67 -5.92 -6.13
N LEU A 88 -32.85 -6.28 -5.14
CA LEU A 88 -32.73 -7.66 -4.64
C LEU A 88 -33.99 -8.12 -3.90
N PHE A 89 -34.75 -7.23 -3.25
CA PHE A 89 -36.03 -7.59 -2.63
C PHE A 89 -37.14 -7.86 -3.66
N ASP A 90 -37.06 -7.25 -4.83
CA ASP A 90 -38.09 -7.37 -5.87
C ASP A 90 -38.05 -8.72 -6.59
N ASP A 91 -36.90 -9.40 -6.66
CA ASP A 91 -36.75 -10.74 -7.24
C ASP A 91 -35.68 -11.56 -6.50
N LYS A 92 -36.10 -12.70 -5.93
CA LYS A 92 -35.27 -13.65 -5.19
C LYS A 92 -34.15 -14.31 -6.01
N ASN A 93 -34.21 -14.24 -7.33
CA ASN A 93 -33.19 -14.82 -8.22
C ASN A 93 -32.05 -13.85 -8.52
N ARG A 94 -32.28 -12.52 -8.36
CA ARG A 94 -31.25 -11.52 -8.58
C ARG A 94 -30.12 -11.71 -7.57
N LYS A 95 -28.89 -11.47 -8.05
CA LYS A 95 -27.66 -11.58 -7.27
C LYS A 95 -26.84 -10.31 -7.38
N PHE A 96 -26.05 -10.02 -6.37
CA PHE A 96 -25.07 -8.94 -6.37
C PHE A 96 -23.89 -9.31 -5.48
N ILE A 97 -22.68 -8.95 -5.91
CA ILE A 97 -21.48 -9.06 -5.09
C ILE A 97 -21.05 -7.70 -4.55
N TYR A 98 -20.57 -7.65 -3.30
CA TYR A 98 -20.04 -6.43 -2.70
C TYR A 98 -18.67 -6.67 -2.05
N VAL A 99 -17.76 -5.70 -2.18
CA VAL A 99 -16.32 -5.88 -1.91
C VAL A 99 -15.84 -5.02 -0.73
N GLU A 100 -15.99 -3.69 -0.81
CA GLU A 100 -15.29 -2.75 0.07
C GLU A 100 -16.03 -2.48 1.39
N MET A 101 -15.60 -3.15 2.47
CA MET A 101 -16.29 -3.05 3.76
C MET A 101 -16.21 -1.66 4.38
N ALA A 102 -15.26 -0.81 3.99
CA ALA A 102 -15.21 0.59 4.41
C ALA A 102 -16.50 1.35 4.06
N PHE A 103 -17.09 1.09 2.90
CA PHE A 103 -18.37 1.69 2.50
C PHE A 103 -19.56 0.95 3.10
N PHE A 104 -19.56 -0.39 3.04
CA PHE A 104 -20.69 -1.18 3.54
C PHE A 104 -20.97 -0.89 5.02
N GLN A 105 -19.95 -0.80 5.87
CA GLN A 105 -20.14 -0.47 7.29
C GLN A 105 -20.69 0.95 7.49
N ARG A 106 -20.30 1.92 6.64
CA ARG A 106 -20.78 3.31 6.72
C ARG A 106 -22.28 3.33 6.43
N TRP A 107 -22.70 2.59 5.41
CA TRP A 107 -24.09 2.38 5.07
C TRP A 107 -24.86 1.62 6.15
N TRP A 108 -24.32 0.50 6.65
CA TRP A 108 -24.97 -0.35 7.64
C TRP A 108 -25.34 0.38 8.92
N ARG A 109 -24.46 1.27 9.40
CA ARG A 109 -24.70 2.07 10.61
C ARG A 109 -25.91 3.00 10.50
N GLN A 110 -26.33 3.34 9.28
CA GLN A 110 -27.46 4.23 9.02
C GLN A 110 -28.78 3.49 8.79
N GLN A 111 -28.77 2.15 8.74
CA GLN A 111 -29.96 1.36 8.44
C GLN A 111 -30.82 1.07 9.68
N SER A 112 -32.13 1.06 9.49
CA SER A 112 -33.08 0.64 10.53
C SER A 112 -32.94 -0.86 10.85
N ASN A 113 -33.30 -1.27 12.07
CA ASN A 113 -33.26 -2.69 12.45
C ASN A 113 -34.07 -3.58 11.50
N ALA A 114 -35.21 -3.09 10.99
CA ALA A 114 -36.02 -3.82 10.01
C ALA A 114 -35.28 -4.02 8.68
N LYS A 115 -34.60 -2.98 8.16
CA LYS A 115 -33.78 -3.09 6.95
C LYS A 115 -32.60 -4.03 7.18
N LYS A 116 -31.94 -3.94 8.34
CA LYS A 116 -30.84 -4.83 8.72
C LYS A 116 -31.26 -6.30 8.71
N ILE A 117 -32.41 -6.66 9.29
CA ILE A 117 -32.93 -8.03 9.27
C ILE A 117 -33.10 -8.53 7.82
N LYS A 118 -33.75 -7.73 6.97
CA LYS A 118 -33.96 -8.12 5.56
C LYS A 118 -32.66 -8.25 4.76
N VAL A 119 -31.66 -7.41 5.02
CA VAL A 119 -30.34 -7.54 4.37
C VAL A 119 -29.64 -8.82 4.84
N LYS A 120 -29.75 -9.19 6.11
CA LYS A 120 -29.24 -10.49 6.60
C LYS A 120 -29.92 -11.66 5.87
N GLU A 121 -31.20 -11.56 5.54
CA GLU A 121 -31.91 -12.56 4.72
C GLU A 121 -31.35 -12.64 3.28
N LEU A 122 -31.04 -11.50 2.63
CA LEU A 122 -30.40 -11.47 1.32
C LEU A 122 -29.01 -12.13 1.34
N VAL A 123 -28.24 -11.89 2.40
CA VAL A 123 -26.92 -12.50 2.59
C VAL A 123 -27.05 -14.00 2.84
N ASN A 124 -27.94 -14.43 3.74
CA ASN A 124 -28.15 -15.84 4.07
C ASN A 124 -28.70 -16.66 2.89
N SER A 125 -29.47 -16.03 1.99
CA SER A 125 -29.98 -16.67 0.77
C SER A 125 -28.96 -16.67 -0.39
N GLY A 126 -27.83 -15.98 -0.25
CA GLY A 126 -26.82 -15.83 -1.30
C GLY A 126 -27.28 -14.94 -2.46
N GLN A 127 -28.25 -14.05 -2.25
CA GLN A 127 -28.58 -12.97 -3.18
C GLN A 127 -27.56 -11.83 -3.10
N LEU A 128 -27.12 -11.49 -1.89
CA LEU A 128 -25.99 -10.59 -1.67
C LEU A 128 -24.80 -11.40 -1.17
N GLU A 129 -23.68 -11.38 -1.87
CA GLU A 129 -22.48 -12.10 -1.46
C GLU A 129 -21.32 -11.12 -1.22
N PHE A 130 -20.70 -11.22 -0.05
CA PHE A 130 -19.46 -10.51 0.23
C PHE A 130 -18.28 -11.31 -0.31
N ILE A 131 -17.51 -10.69 -1.20
CA ILE A 131 -16.27 -11.25 -1.76
C ILE A 131 -15.13 -10.28 -1.49
N ASN A 132 -13.88 -10.76 -1.48
CA ASN A 132 -12.73 -10.08 -0.89
C ASN A 132 -12.96 -9.80 0.60
N GLY A 133 -13.86 -8.87 0.93
CA GLY A 133 -14.36 -8.62 2.27
C GLY A 133 -13.41 -7.84 3.16
N GLY A 134 -12.28 -7.37 2.64
CA GLY A 134 -11.44 -6.39 3.32
C GLY A 134 -12.12 -5.03 3.44
N MET A 135 -11.50 -4.14 4.20
CA MET A 135 -11.96 -2.74 4.29
C MET A 135 -11.87 -2.03 2.94
N CYS A 136 -10.88 -2.38 2.12
CA CYS A 136 -10.73 -1.92 0.75
C CYS A 136 -10.24 -3.07 -0.16
N MET A 137 -10.28 -2.83 -1.47
CA MET A 137 -9.46 -3.54 -2.44
C MET A 137 -8.07 -2.89 -2.45
N HIS A 138 -7.11 -3.54 -1.80
CA HIS A 138 -5.79 -2.97 -1.55
C HIS A 138 -4.88 -3.01 -2.78
N ASP A 139 -3.89 -2.10 -2.85
CA ASP A 139 -2.77 -2.27 -3.77
C ASP A 139 -1.99 -3.56 -3.44
N GLU A 140 -1.34 -4.16 -4.43
CA GLU A 140 -0.52 -5.36 -4.25
C GLU A 140 0.98 -5.08 -4.38
N ALA A 141 1.39 -3.88 -4.80
CA ALA A 141 2.80 -3.54 -4.95
C ALA A 141 3.39 -2.85 -3.71
N THR A 142 2.74 -1.81 -3.21
CA THR A 142 3.28 -0.87 -2.23
C THR A 142 2.84 -1.10 -0.77
N PRO A 143 1.85 -1.95 -0.44
CA PRO A 143 1.60 -2.32 0.94
C PRO A 143 2.57 -3.37 1.49
N HIS A 144 2.77 -3.31 2.80
CA HIS A 144 3.41 -4.38 3.56
C HIS A 144 2.38 -5.44 3.99
N TYR A 145 2.78 -6.71 4.04
CA TYR A 145 1.88 -7.84 4.31
C TYR A 145 1.12 -7.74 5.64
N ILE A 146 1.69 -7.06 6.65
CA ILE A 146 1.02 -6.84 7.94
C ILE A 146 -0.22 -5.95 7.75
N ASP A 147 -0.12 -4.88 6.95
CA ASP A 147 -1.25 -3.98 6.68
C ASP A 147 -2.31 -4.65 5.81
N LEU A 148 -1.88 -5.52 4.87
CA LEU A 148 -2.78 -6.35 4.08
C LEU A 148 -3.60 -7.29 4.97
N ILE A 149 -2.96 -7.93 5.96
CA ILE A 149 -3.65 -8.78 6.94
C ILE A 149 -4.58 -7.94 7.82
N ASP A 150 -4.12 -6.81 8.35
CA ASP A 150 -4.87 -5.98 9.28
C ASP A 150 -6.16 -5.43 8.64
N GLN A 151 -6.08 -4.85 7.43
CA GLN A 151 -7.25 -4.32 6.74
C GLN A 151 -8.25 -5.43 6.37
N THR A 152 -7.75 -6.61 5.96
CA THR A 152 -8.58 -7.76 5.64
C THR A 152 -9.29 -8.30 6.89
N THR A 153 -8.54 -8.40 8.00
CA THR A 153 -9.06 -8.88 9.28
C THR A 153 -10.17 -7.98 9.81
N LEU A 154 -10.03 -6.65 9.68
CA LEU A 154 -11.07 -5.71 10.09
C LEU A 154 -12.39 -5.96 9.34
N GLY A 155 -12.33 -6.06 8.01
CA GLY A 155 -13.51 -6.31 7.17
C GLY A 155 -14.12 -7.70 7.39
N HIS A 156 -13.29 -8.75 7.43
CA HIS A 156 -13.73 -10.12 7.68
C HIS A 156 -14.36 -10.30 9.05
N LYS A 157 -13.77 -9.66 10.08
CA LYS A 157 -14.35 -9.65 11.42
C LYS A 157 -15.73 -9.02 11.42
N TYR A 158 -15.89 -7.87 10.74
CA TYR A 158 -17.19 -7.22 10.63
C TYR A 158 -18.23 -8.10 9.94
N ILE A 159 -17.86 -8.73 8.82
CA ILE A 159 -18.72 -9.67 8.10
C ILE A 159 -19.12 -10.84 9.00
N LYS A 160 -18.15 -11.41 9.73
CA LYS A 160 -18.39 -12.55 10.62
C LYS A 160 -19.31 -12.19 11.79
N ASP A 161 -19.07 -11.05 12.43
CA ASP A 161 -19.86 -10.60 13.59
C ASP A 161 -21.29 -10.23 13.20
N GLU A 162 -21.50 -9.55 12.06
CA GLU A 162 -22.82 -9.07 11.64
C GLU A 162 -23.64 -10.11 10.85
N PHE A 163 -22.98 -10.90 10.00
CA PHE A 163 -23.64 -11.78 9.03
C PHE A 163 -23.32 -13.26 9.22
N ASN A 164 -22.38 -13.61 10.10
CA ASN A 164 -21.87 -14.97 10.28
C ASN A 164 -21.35 -15.63 8.99
N GLN A 165 -20.94 -14.83 8.00
CA GLN A 165 -20.39 -15.29 6.73
C GLN A 165 -18.86 -15.27 6.72
N ILE A 166 -18.28 -16.03 5.79
CA ILE A 166 -16.84 -16.06 5.52
C ILE A 166 -16.68 -15.96 3.99
N PRO A 167 -16.09 -14.88 3.46
CA PRO A 167 -15.85 -14.76 2.02
C PRO A 167 -14.97 -15.91 1.50
N ARG A 168 -15.31 -16.44 0.31
CA ARG A 168 -14.59 -17.56 -0.35
C ARG A 168 -13.76 -17.15 -1.56
N VAL A 169 -13.90 -15.91 -2.03
CA VAL A 169 -13.34 -15.45 -3.31
C VAL A 169 -12.63 -14.13 -3.12
N GLY A 170 -11.38 -14.04 -3.58
CA GLY A 170 -10.66 -12.79 -3.74
C GLY A 170 -11.10 -12.05 -5.00
N TRP A 171 -11.29 -10.74 -4.88
CA TRP A 171 -11.68 -9.86 -5.98
C TRP A 171 -10.73 -8.67 -6.03
N GLN A 172 -9.76 -8.73 -6.93
CA GLN A 172 -8.67 -7.77 -7.09
C GLN A 172 -8.70 -7.20 -8.51
N ILE A 173 -9.84 -6.65 -8.91
CA ILE A 173 -10.06 -6.28 -10.31
C ILE A 173 -9.22 -5.09 -10.76
N ASP A 174 -8.82 -4.21 -9.84
CA ASP A 174 -8.16 -2.95 -10.16
C ASP A 174 -6.73 -2.71 -9.67
N PRO A 175 -6.10 -3.49 -8.76
CA PRO A 175 -4.68 -3.35 -8.48
C PRO A 175 -3.80 -3.49 -9.72
N PHE A 176 -2.74 -2.68 -9.81
CA PHE A 176 -1.96 -2.47 -11.03
C PHE A 176 -0.85 -3.50 -11.23
N GLY A 177 -1.25 -4.77 -11.35
CA GLY A 177 -0.38 -5.95 -11.27
C GLY A 177 -0.58 -6.67 -9.94
N HIS A 178 -0.18 -7.94 -9.88
CA HIS A 178 -0.57 -8.83 -8.78
C HIS A 178 0.62 -9.56 -8.15
N SER A 179 0.64 -9.60 -6.83
CA SER A 179 1.77 -10.07 -6.01
C SER A 179 1.69 -11.58 -5.73
N ALA A 180 2.85 -12.21 -5.52
CA ALA A 180 2.89 -13.60 -5.07
C ALA A 180 2.20 -13.78 -3.70
N VAL A 181 2.38 -12.81 -2.79
CA VAL A 181 1.76 -12.79 -1.45
C VAL A 181 0.24 -12.71 -1.54
N GLN A 182 -0.32 -12.02 -2.52
CA GLN A 182 -1.77 -12.02 -2.73
C GLN A 182 -2.32 -13.42 -3.00
N ALA A 183 -1.62 -14.20 -3.82
CA ALA A 183 -2.08 -15.54 -4.18
C ALA A 183 -2.08 -16.49 -3.00
N TYR A 184 -0.93 -16.61 -2.32
CA TYR A 184 -0.77 -17.64 -1.30
C TYR A 184 -1.28 -17.14 0.06
N LEU A 185 -0.97 -15.90 0.49
CA LEU A 185 -1.27 -15.43 1.85
C LEU A 185 -2.65 -14.76 1.93
N LEU A 186 -2.93 -13.78 1.06
CA LEU A 186 -4.21 -13.06 1.03
C LEU A 186 -5.22 -13.71 0.07
N GLY A 187 -4.97 -14.97 -0.26
CA GLY A 187 -5.80 -15.84 -1.08
C GLY A 187 -5.96 -17.17 -0.36
N ALA A 188 -5.07 -18.12 -0.65
CA ALA A 188 -5.17 -19.49 -0.13
C ALA A 188 -5.21 -19.56 1.41
N GLU A 189 -4.28 -18.90 2.12
CA GLU A 189 -4.24 -18.94 3.60
C GLU A 189 -5.40 -18.19 4.28
N LEU A 190 -6.11 -17.29 3.58
CA LEU A 190 -7.37 -16.73 4.08
C LEU A 190 -8.53 -17.75 4.04
N GLY A 191 -8.36 -18.84 3.29
CA GLY A 191 -9.41 -19.81 3.00
C GLY A 191 -10.20 -19.49 1.73
N PHE A 192 -9.64 -18.70 0.79
CA PHE A 192 -10.28 -18.48 -0.50
C PHE A 192 -10.05 -19.66 -1.44
N ASP A 193 -11.11 -20.03 -2.15
CA ASP A 193 -11.06 -21.04 -3.20
C ASP A 193 -10.56 -20.46 -4.53
N SER A 194 -10.80 -19.16 -4.75
CA SER A 194 -10.45 -18.50 -5.99
C SER A 194 -10.11 -17.02 -5.86
N LEU A 195 -9.41 -16.49 -6.84
CA LEU A 195 -9.01 -15.09 -6.97
C LEU A 195 -9.29 -14.61 -8.40
N PHE A 196 -9.92 -13.46 -8.56
CA PHE A 196 -10.18 -12.85 -9.87
C PHE A 196 -9.63 -11.44 -9.99
N PHE A 197 -9.03 -11.14 -11.14
CA PHE A 197 -8.48 -9.82 -11.44
C PHE A 197 -8.46 -9.48 -12.93
N ALA A 198 -8.34 -8.20 -13.25
CA ALA A 198 -8.31 -7.73 -14.63
C ALA A 198 -6.91 -7.40 -15.13
N ARG A 199 -6.01 -6.81 -14.33
CA ARG A 199 -4.82 -6.10 -14.82
C ARG A 199 -3.55 -6.98 -14.88
N ILE A 200 -3.27 -7.52 -16.06
CA ILE A 200 -1.99 -8.16 -16.40
C ILE A 200 -1.34 -7.50 -17.62
N ASP A 201 -0.03 -7.69 -17.78
CA ASP A 201 0.74 -7.22 -18.94
C ASP A 201 0.04 -7.56 -20.27
N TYR A 202 0.00 -6.60 -21.19
CA TYR A 202 -0.72 -6.72 -22.45
C TYR A 202 -0.16 -7.83 -23.36
N GLN A 203 1.15 -8.12 -23.32
CA GLN A 203 1.78 -9.22 -24.05
C GLN A 203 1.44 -10.57 -23.41
N ASP A 204 1.47 -10.64 -22.06
CA ASP A 204 1.02 -11.84 -21.33
C ASP A 204 -0.45 -12.16 -21.65
N ARG A 205 -1.32 -11.14 -21.60
CA ARG A 205 -2.74 -11.29 -21.98
C ARG A 205 -2.91 -11.82 -23.40
N ALA A 206 -2.19 -11.27 -24.37
CA ALA A 206 -2.28 -11.70 -25.76
C ALA A 206 -1.92 -13.19 -25.91
N LYS A 207 -0.88 -13.66 -25.22
CA LYS A 207 -0.51 -15.08 -25.18
C LYS A 207 -1.59 -15.92 -24.50
N ARG A 208 -2.07 -15.50 -23.33
CA ARG A 208 -3.06 -16.24 -22.53
C ARG A 208 -4.41 -16.40 -23.23
N LEU A 209 -4.84 -15.39 -23.99
CA LEU A 209 -6.04 -15.46 -24.84
C LEU A 209 -5.89 -16.55 -25.91
N LYS A 210 -4.73 -16.60 -26.57
CA LYS A 210 -4.44 -17.58 -27.63
C LYS A 210 -4.34 -19.01 -27.09
N GLU A 211 -3.76 -19.18 -25.91
CA GLU A 211 -3.48 -20.49 -25.30
C GLU A 211 -4.60 -20.96 -24.34
N LYS A 212 -5.63 -20.14 -24.11
CA LYS A 212 -6.68 -20.35 -23.11
C LYS A 212 -6.08 -20.60 -21.72
N THR A 213 -5.16 -19.75 -21.30
CA THR A 213 -4.44 -19.81 -20.01
C THR A 213 -4.68 -18.57 -19.14
N LEU A 214 -5.82 -17.91 -19.34
CA LEU A 214 -6.35 -16.87 -18.44
C LEU A 214 -6.85 -17.43 -17.10
N GLU A 215 -7.08 -18.74 -17.03
CA GLU A 215 -7.48 -19.43 -15.81
C GLU A 215 -6.40 -20.43 -15.45
N VAL A 216 -5.86 -20.31 -14.23
CA VAL A 216 -4.68 -21.04 -13.77
C VAL A 216 -4.86 -21.50 -12.32
N VAL A 217 -4.06 -22.48 -11.91
CA VAL A 217 -3.79 -22.72 -10.49
C VAL A 217 -2.49 -21.98 -10.15
N TRP A 218 -2.56 -21.02 -9.23
CA TRP A 218 -1.42 -20.17 -8.89
C TRP A 218 -0.77 -20.62 -7.58
N GLN A 219 0.50 -21.01 -7.67
CA GLN A 219 1.40 -21.30 -6.56
C GLN A 219 2.32 -20.10 -6.32
N GLY A 220 1.87 -19.14 -5.51
CA GLY A 220 2.61 -17.91 -5.22
C GLY A 220 3.82 -18.12 -4.30
N SER A 221 3.77 -19.10 -3.39
CA SER A 221 4.88 -19.39 -2.47
C SER A 221 5.74 -20.55 -2.95
N LYS A 222 7.05 -20.32 -3.07
CA LYS A 222 8.03 -21.39 -3.34
C LYS A 222 8.13 -22.38 -2.18
N SER A 223 7.94 -21.90 -0.96
CA SER A 223 8.07 -22.71 0.26
C SER A 223 6.85 -23.60 0.52
N LEU A 224 5.64 -23.11 0.20
CA LEU A 224 4.39 -23.86 0.41
C LEU A 224 3.95 -24.63 -0.85
N GLY A 225 4.29 -24.16 -2.04
CA GLY A 225 3.94 -24.82 -3.30
C GLY A 225 2.43 -25.09 -3.41
N SER A 226 2.07 -26.35 -3.68
CA SER A 226 0.67 -26.75 -3.86
C SER A 226 -0.18 -26.73 -2.59
N SER A 227 0.41 -26.64 -1.38
CA SER A 227 -0.39 -26.58 -0.14
C SER A 227 -1.06 -25.23 0.07
N SER A 228 -0.62 -24.19 -0.64
CA SER A 228 -1.11 -22.81 -0.56
C SER A 228 -1.32 -22.26 -1.98
N GLN A 229 -2.06 -23.02 -2.78
CA GLN A 229 -2.38 -22.68 -4.17
C GLN A 229 -3.83 -22.23 -4.30
N ILE A 230 -4.11 -21.37 -5.26
CA ILE A 230 -5.44 -20.79 -5.47
C ILE A 230 -5.85 -20.84 -6.94
N PHE A 231 -7.11 -21.14 -7.24
CA PHE A 231 -7.64 -21.00 -8.60
C PHE A 231 -7.72 -19.51 -8.95
N THR A 232 -7.11 -19.11 -10.06
CA THR A 232 -7.01 -17.70 -10.43
C THR A 232 -7.61 -17.49 -11.81
N GLY A 233 -8.60 -16.61 -11.90
CA GLY A 233 -9.22 -16.19 -13.16
C GLY A 233 -8.84 -14.77 -13.54
N ILE A 234 -8.29 -14.62 -14.74
CA ILE A 234 -7.88 -13.34 -15.31
C ILE A 234 -8.94 -12.92 -16.32
N PHE A 235 -9.51 -11.73 -16.16
CA PHE A 235 -10.52 -11.27 -17.12
C PHE A 235 -9.91 -11.09 -18.51
N PRO A 236 -10.60 -11.47 -19.60
CA PRO A 236 -10.05 -11.40 -20.95
C PRO A 236 -9.65 -9.99 -21.41
N ARG A 237 -10.33 -8.95 -20.91
CA ARG A 237 -10.09 -7.55 -21.32
C ARG A 237 -9.97 -6.63 -20.11
N HIS A 238 -11.09 -6.37 -19.45
CA HIS A 238 -11.25 -5.46 -18.32
C HIS A 238 -12.29 -6.05 -17.35
N TYR A 239 -12.65 -5.32 -16.30
CA TYR A 239 -13.72 -5.70 -15.36
C TYR A 239 -15.10 -5.11 -15.73
N ASP A 240 -15.22 -4.50 -16.91
CA ASP A 240 -16.48 -4.09 -17.52
C ASP A 240 -17.24 -5.30 -18.11
N PRO A 241 -18.57 -5.16 -18.32
CA PRO A 241 -19.30 -6.08 -19.18
C PRO A 241 -18.78 -6.00 -20.63
N PRO A 242 -19.16 -6.96 -21.50
CA PRO A 242 -18.89 -6.84 -22.93
C PRO A 242 -19.42 -5.54 -23.53
N ASP A 243 -18.84 -5.10 -24.63
CA ASP A 243 -19.21 -3.83 -25.27
C ASP A 243 -20.69 -3.88 -25.69
N GLY A 244 -21.44 -2.83 -25.36
CA GLY A 244 -22.89 -2.76 -25.60
C GLY A 244 -23.76 -3.40 -24.52
N PHE A 245 -23.19 -3.75 -23.36
CA PHE A 245 -23.92 -4.33 -22.21
C PHE A 245 -23.77 -3.52 -20.91
N THR A 246 -23.62 -2.20 -21.03
CA THR A 246 -23.61 -1.26 -19.90
C THR A 246 -24.97 -0.59 -19.74
N PHE A 247 -25.53 -0.58 -18.53
CA PHE A 247 -26.94 -0.23 -18.32
C PHE A 247 -27.17 0.80 -17.20
N GLU A 248 -26.21 1.67 -16.92
CA GLU A 248 -26.43 2.80 -16.03
C GLU A 248 -27.35 3.85 -16.67
N ILE A 249 -27.94 4.72 -15.85
CA ILE A 249 -28.61 5.91 -16.35
C ILE A 249 -27.62 6.74 -17.20
N ASN A 250 -28.02 7.02 -18.45
CA ASN A 250 -27.25 7.73 -19.49
C ASN A 250 -26.15 6.91 -20.19
N ASP A 251 -26.03 5.61 -19.95
CA ASP A 251 -25.20 4.77 -20.80
C ASP A 251 -25.83 4.64 -22.21
N VAL A 252 -24.98 4.41 -23.21
CA VAL A 252 -25.36 4.38 -24.63
C VAL A 252 -25.87 3.03 -25.13
N SER A 253 -25.76 1.97 -24.33
CA SER A 253 -26.16 0.63 -24.78
C SER A 253 -27.67 0.55 -25.01
N PRO A 254 -28.13 0.00 -26.14
CA PRO A 254 -29.55 -0.07 -26.43
C PRO A 254 -30.25 -1.02 -25.45
N PRO A 255 -31.35 -0.58 -24.80
CA PRO A 255 -32.17 -1.44 -23.96
C PRO A 255 -32.92 -2.47 -24.82
N ILE A 256 -33.33 -3.57 -24.19
CA ILE A 256 -34.29 -4.49 -24.80
C ILE A 256 -35.70 -3.84 -24.77
N GLN A 257 -36.20 -3.55 -25.96
CA GLN A 257 -37.59 -3.22 -26.23
C GLN A 257 -38.28 -4.52 -26.67
N ASP A 258 -39.20 -4.98 -25.85
CA ASP A 258 -39.94 -6.24 -25.99
C ASP A 258 -41.47 -6.05 -25.93
N ASP A 259 -41.94 -4.80 -25.91
CA ASP A 259 -43.36 -4.50 -25.98
C ASP A 259 -43.76 -4.32 -27.44
N VAL A 260 -44.48 -5.30 -27.96
CA VAL A 260 -44.96 -5.32 -29.36
C VAL A 260 -45.86 -4.14 -29.73
N LEU A 261 -46.34 -3.36 -28.75
CA LEU A 261 -47.12 -2.14 -28.99
C LEU A 261 -46.29 -0.86 -29.12
N LEU A 262 -44.99 -0.88 -28.80
CA LEU A 262 -44.12 0.27 -29.02
C LEU A 262 -43.22 0.03 -30.24
N PHE A 263 -42.71 1.12 -30.80
CA PHE A 263 -41.74 1.05 -31.89
C PHE A 263 -40.38 0.51 -31.42
N ASP A 264 -39.55 0.13 -32.39
CA ASP A 264 -38.15 -0.28 -32.19
C ASP A 264 -37.99 -1.58 -31.38
N TYR A 265 -38.91 -2.54 -31.55
CA TYR A 265 -38.80 -3.90 -31.00
C TYR A 265 -37.52 -4.59 -31.47
N ASN A 266 -36.68 -5.02 -30.52
CA ASN A 266 -35.30 -5.42 -30.81
C ASN A 266 -34.83 -6.70 -30.10
N VAL A 267 -35.73 -7.50 -29.53
CA VAL A 267 -35.35 -8.73 -28.76
C VAL A 267 -34.39 -9.64 -29.53
N GLN A 268 -34.70 -9.96 -30.79
CA GLN A 268 -33.88 -10.89 -31.58
C GLN A 268 -32.46 -10.35 -31.85
N GLU A 269 -32.34 -9.05 -32.11
CA GLU A 269 -31.05 -8.36 -32.30
C GLU A 269 -30.22 -8.45 -31.02
N ARG A 270 -30.80 -8.05 -29.88
CA ARG A 270 -30.09 -8.04 -28.59
C ARG A 270 -29.70 -9.45 -28.12
N VAL A 271 -30.54 -10.46 -28.37
CA VAL A 271 -30.18 -11.87 -28.12
C VAL A 271 -29.01 -12.32 -28.99
N ASN A 272 -28.98 -11.93 -30.27
CA ASN A 272 -27.87 -12.24 -31.17
C ASN A 272 -26.57 -11.55 -30.73
N ASP A 273 -26.63 -10.29 -30.29
CA ASP A 273 -25.48 -9.57 -29.73
C ASP A 273 -24.92 -10.29 -28.51
N PHE A 274 -25.81 -10.70 -27.59
CA PHE A 274 -25.43 -11.41 -26.37
C PHE A 274 -24.71 -12.72 -26.70
N ILE A 275 -25.28 -13.51 -27.63
CA ILE A 275 -24.69 -14.78 -28.06
C ILE A 275 -23.33 -14.55 -28.74
N ALA A 276 -23.21 -13.55 -29.61
CA ALA A 276 -21.95 -13.23 -30.27
C ALA A 276 -20.85 -12.89 -29.27
N ALA A 277 -21.14 -12.03 -28.29
CA ALA A 277 -20.20 -11.68 -27.22
C ALA A 277 -19.85 -12.90 -26.35
N ALA A 278 -20.83 -13.74 -26.02
CA ALA A 278 -20.61 -14.93 -25.20
C ALA A 278 -19.73 -15.96 -25.91
N LEU A 279 -19.97 -16.22 -27.20
CA LEU A 279 -19.14 -17.10 -28.01
C LEU A 279 -17.71 -16.57 -28.17
N ALA A 280 -17.55 -15.25 -28.31
CA ALA A 280 -16.23 -14.63 -28.38
C ALA A 280 -15.41 -14.88 -27.10
N GLN A 281 -16.02 -14.76 -25.91
CA GLN A 281 -15.35 -15.06 -24.65
C GLN A 281 -15.15 -16.57 -24.43
N ALA A 282 -16.13 -17.41 -24.78
CA ALA A 282 -16.01 -18.86 -24.68
C ALA A 282 -14.85 -19.39 -25.54
N ASN A 283 -14.57 -18.75 -26.69
CA ASN A 283 -13.44 -19.11 -27.55
C ASN A 283 -12.08 -18.96 -26.89
N VAL A 284 -11.92 -18.11 -25.87
CA VAL A 284 -10.66 -17.88 -25.15
C VAL A 284 -10.66 -18.45 -23.73
N THR A 285 -11.72 -19.15 -23.33
CA THR A 285 -11.92 -19.69 -21.97
C THR A 285 -11.94 -21.23 -22.02
N ARG A 286 -11.50 -21.91 -20.95
CA ARG A 286 -11.65 -23.38 -20.82
C ARG A 286 -13.03 -23.71 -20.26
N THR A 287 -13.53 -24.92 -20.52
CA THR A 287 -14.88 -25.38 -20.13
C THR A 287 -16.02 -24.62 -20.81
N ASN A 288 -17.27 -25.00 -20.52
CA ASN A 288 -18.47 -24.35 -21.04
C ASN A 288 -19.02 -23.27 -20.09
N HIS A 289 -18.19 -22.74 -19.19
CA HIS A 289 -18.59 -21.72 -18.22
C HIS A 289 -17.76 -20.46 -18.43
N ILE A 290 -18.44 -19.34 -18.66
CA ILE A 290 -17.82 -18.00 -18.74
C ILE A 290 -18.46 -17.06 -17.73
N MET A 291 -17.68 -16.10 -17.24
CA MET A 291 -18.14 -15.08 -16.29
C MET A 291 -18.13 -13.71 -16.95
N TRP A 292 -19.26 -13.00 -16.86
CA TRP A 292 -19.37 -11.58 -17.21
C TRP A 292 -19.44 -10.77 -15.92
N ALA A 293 -18.46 -9.88 -15.74
CA ALA A 293 -18.47 -8.88 -14.68
C ALA A 293 -19.45 -7.77 -15.10
N MET A 294 -20.70 -7.89 -14.67
CA MET A 294 -21.80 -6.99 -15.06
C MET A 294 -21.77 -5.72 -14.22
N GLY A 295 -20.75 -4.89 -14.38
CA GLY A 295 -20.53 -3.69 -13.58
C GLY A 295 -19.24 -2.98 -13.94
N THR A 296 -19.01 -1.80 -13.38
CA THR A 296 -17.78 -1.02 -13.49
C THR A 296 -17.77 0.07 -12.41
N ASP A 297 -16.86 1.04 -12.48
CA ASP A 297 -16.68 2.11 -11.49
C ASP A 297 -18.01 2.80 -11.13
N PHE A 298 -18.40 2.71 -9.86
CA PHE A 298 -19.54 3.40 -9.23
C PHE A 298 -20.88 3.26 -9.98
N ARG A 299 -21.12 2.09 -10.59
CA ARG A 299 -22.38 1.76 -11.26
C ARG A 299 -23.40 1.20 -10.27
N TYR A 300 -24.60 0.91 -10.75
CA TYR A 300 -25.77 0.54 -9.97
C TYR A 300 -26.27 1.65 -9.03
N GLN A 301 -25.96 2.92 -9.29
CA GLN A 301 -26.57 4.03 -8.53
C GLN A 301 -28.10 4.03 -8.68
N TYR A 302 -28.59 3.55 -9.83
CA TYR A 302 -29.97 3.11 -10.00
C TYR A 302 -30.01 1.65 -10.48
N ALA A 303 -29.81 0.70 -9.55
CA ALA A 303 -29.66 -0.72 -9.85
C ALA A 303 -30.75 -1.33 -10.76
N ASN A 304 -31.99 -0.82 -10.71
CA ASN A 304 -33.09 -1.35 -11.53
C ASN A 304 -32.85 -1.18 -13.04
N SER A 305 -32.04 -0.21 -13.49
CA SER A 305 -31.72 -0.09 -14.92
C SER A 305 -30.91 -1.30 -15.41
N TRP A 306 -29.98 -1.80 -14.60
CA TRP A 306 -29.18 -2.99 -14.87
C TRP A 306 -30.00 -4.27 -14.72
N PHE A 307 -30.68 -4.44 -13.59
CA PHE A 307 -31.44 -5.65 -13.31
C PHE A 307 -32.56 -5.88 -14.32
N ARG A 308 -33.27 -4.85 -14.74
CA ARG A 308 -34.30 -4.97 -15.78
C ARG A 308 -33.75 -5.52 -17.10
N GLN A 309 -32.56 -5.10 -17.52
CA GLN A 309 -31.95 -5.61 -18.75
C GLN A 309 -31.47 -7.05 -18.57
N MET A 310 -30.83 -7.35 -17.45
CA MET A 310 -30.38 -8.71 -17.15
C MET A 310 -31.54 -9.71 -17.03
N ASP A 311 -32.67 -9.33 -16.41
CA ASP A 311 -33.87 -10.16 -16.34
C ASP A 311 -34.36 -10.54 -17.75
N LYS A 312 -34.42 -9.54 -18.66
CA LYS A 312 -34.81 -9.73 -20.06
C LYS A 312 -33.81 -10.58 -20.83
N PHE A 313 -32.50 -10.35 -20.66
CA PHE A 313 -31.48 -11.19 -21.30
C PHE A 313 -31.57 -12.63 -20.83
N ILE A 314 -31.66 -12.87 -19.52
CA ILE A 314 -31.83 -14.22 -18.96
C ILE A 314 -33.11 -14.85 -19.52
N HIS A 315 -34.21 -14.12 -19.60
CA HIS A 315 -35.44 -14.67 -20.15
C HIS A 315 -35.31 -15.06 -21.64
N TYR A 316 -34.95 -14.10 -22.51
CA TYR A 316 -34.99 -14.29 -23.96
C TYR A 316 -33.83 -15.11 -24.50
N VAL A 317 -32.63 -15.02 -23.94
CA VAL A 317 -31.49 -15.86 -24.35
C VAL A 317 -31.76 -17.32 -24.03
N ASN A 318 -32.39 -17.61 -22.90
CA ASN A 318 -32.72 -18.98 -22.52
C ASN A 318 -33.94 -19.52 -23.27
N GLN A 319 -34.88 -18.66 -23.66
CA GLN A 319 -35.98 -19.02 -24.57
C GLN A 319 -35.47 -19.35 -25.97
N ASP A 320 -34.51 -18.58 -26.50
CA ASP A 320 -33.80 -18.89 -27.75
C ASP A 320 -33.03 -20.22 -27.63
N GLY A 321 -32.33 -20.40 -26.50
CA GLY A 321 -31.79 -21.69 -26.08
C GLY A 321 -30.47 -22.09 -26.73
N ARG A 322 -29.87 -21.29 -27.63
CA ARG A 322 -28.52 -21.56 -28.18
C ARG A 322 -27.43 -21.61 -27.12
N ILE A 323 -27.55 -20.77 -26.09
CA ILE A 323 -26.70 -20.78 -24.90
C ILE A 323 -27.57 -20.65 -23.64
N ASN A 324 -26.96 -20.67 -22.46
CA ASN A 324 -27.63 -20.47 -21.19
C ASN A 324 -27.08 -19.23 -20.46
N ALA A 325 -27.95 -18.37 -19.94
CA ALA A 325 -27.59 -17.21 -19.13
C ALA A 325 -28.22 -17.32 -17.73
N LEU A 326 -27.49 -16.93 -16.68
CA LEU A 326 -27.99 -16.98 -15.31
C LEU A 326 -27.39 -15.87 -14.45
N TYR A 327 -28.16 -15.42 -13.45
CA TYR A 327 -27.57 -14.70 -12.32
C TYR A 327 -26.60 -15.62 -11.59
N SER A 328 -25.41 -15.09 -11.30
CA SER A 328 -24.35 -15.82 -10.63
C SER A 328 -23.59 -14.92 -9.66
N THR A 329 -22.73 -15.56 -8.88
CA THR A 329 -21.60 -14.92 -8.18
C THR A 329 -20.30 -15.60 -8.61
N PRO A 330 -19.13 -15.04 -8.26
CA PRO A 330 -17.84 -15.69 -8.48
C PRO A 330 -17.72 -17.03 -7.77
N SER A 331 -18.30 -17.20 -6.57
CA SER A 331 -18.32 -18.50 -5.88
C SER A 331 -19.06 -19.57 -6.69
N ILE A 332 -20.24 -19.25 -7.23
CA ILE A 332 -21.00 -20.17 -8.09
C ILE A 332 -20.23 -20.50 -9.38
N TYR A 333 -19.54 -19.51 -9.96
CA TYR A 333 -18.68 -19.74 -11.12
C TYR A 333 -17.53 -20.68 -10.78
N THR A 334 -16.82 -20.44 -9.69
CA THR A 334 -15.71 -21.28 -9.21
C THR A 334 -16.17 -22.71 -8.92
N ASP A 335 -17.30 -22.89 -8.23
CA ASP A 335 -17.85 -24.22 -7.95
C ASP A 335 -18.18 -24.97 -9.26
N ALA A 336 -18.71 -24.26 -10.27
CA ALA A 336 -18.95 -24.83 -11.59
C ALA A 336 -17.65 -25.22 -12.31
N LYS A 337 -16.61 -24.38 -12.25
CA LYS A 337 -15.29 -24.69 -12.83
C LYS A 337 -14.61 -25.85 -12.14
N TYR A 338 -14.74 -25.95 -10.83
CA TYR A 338 -14.18 -27.04 -10.04
C TYR A 338 -14.86 -28.39 -10.34
N ALA A 339 -16.17 -28.38 -10.61
CA ALA A 339 -16.92 -29.57 -10.98
C ALA A 339 -16.54 -30.13 -12.38
N GLU A 340 -15.91 -29.33 -13.23
CA GLU A 340 -15.42 -29.76 -14.54
C GLU A 340 -14.13 -30.58 -14.39
N ASN A 341 -14.07 -31.76 -15.02
CA ASN A 341 -12.90 -32.64 -14.98
C ASN A 341 -11.80 -32.16 -15.96
N VAL A 342 -11.27 -30.95 -15.74
CA VAL A 342 -10.29 -30.29 -16.61
C VAL A 342 -9.00 -30.02 -15.84
N GLN A 343 -7.87 -30.22 -16.52
CA GLN A 343 -6.55 -29.84 -16.01
C GLN A 343 -6.30 -28.35 -16.25
N TRP A 344 -5.87 -27.65 -15.20
CA TRP A 344 -5.59 -26.22 -15.25
C TRP A 344 -4.08 -25.96 -15.41
N PRO A 345 -3.66 -24.92 -16.16
CA PRO A 345 -2.26 -24.51 -16.23
C PRO A 345 -1.76 -24.05 -14.86
N LEU A 346 -0.47 -24.26 -14.61
CA LEU A 346 0.20 -23.78 -13.41
C LEU A 346 0.75 -22.36 -13.64
N LYS A 347 0.60 -21.49 -12.65
CA LYS A 347 1.29 -20.20 -12.54
C LYS A 347 2.13 -20.19 -11.26
N THR A 348 3.33 -19.62 -11.32
CA THR A 348 4.19 -19.40 -10.15
C THR A 348 4.66 -17.95 -10.09
N ASP A 349 5.33 -17.56 -9.00
CA ASP A 349 5.87 -16.20 -8.82
C ASP A 349 4.73 -15.15 -8.86
N ASP A 350 4.88 -14.02 -9.56
CA ASP A 350 3.92 -12.89 -9.56
C ASP A 350 3.56 -12.37 -10.98
N PHE A 351 2.73 -11.33 -11.05
CA PHE A 351 2.31 -10.64 -12.28
C PHE A 351 2.88 -9.21 -12.37
N PHE A 352 4.09 -8.98 -11.85
CA PHE A 352 4.77 -7.68 -11.96
C PHE A 352 5.93 -7.68 -12.97
N PRO A 353 6.27 -6.51 -13.56
CA PRO A 353 5.47 -5.28 -13.56
C PRO A 353 4.29 -5.35 -14.55
N TYR A 354 3.27 -4.54 -14.32
CA TYR A 354 2.12 -4.37 -15.22
C TYR A 354 2.39 -3.33 -16.30
N ALA A 355 2.00 -3.64 -17.54
CA ALA A 355 1.91 -2.69 -18.64
C ALA A 355 0.64 -2.92 -19.46
N ASP A 356 -0.13 -1.87 -19.71
CA ASP A 356 -1.32 -1.94 -20.56
C ASP A 356 -1.02 -1.64 -22.04
N LYS A 357 0.12 -0.98 -22.31
CA LYS A 357 0.59 -0.63 -23.66
C LYS A 357 2.13 -0.68 -23.73
N PRO A 358 2.74 -0.73 -24.93
CA PRO A 358 4.19 -0.82 -25.11
C PRO A 358 5.03 0.18 -24.30
N ASN A 359 4.59 1.45 -24.23
CA ASN A 359 5.32 2.53 -23.56
C ASN A 359 4.69 2.96 -22.21
N ALA A 360 3.86 2.11 -21.63
CA ALA A 360 3.11 2.39 -20.42
C ALA A 360 3.32 1.30 -19.37
N TYR A 361 4.52 1.23 -18.80
CA TYR A 361 4.78 0.41 -17.62
C TYR A 361 4.35 1.16 -16.37
N TRP A 362 3.47 0.55 -15.59
CA TRP A 362 2.91 1.12 -14.36
C TRP A 362 3.86 0.83 -13.22
N THR A 363 5.08 1.36 -13.31
CA THR A 363 6.12 1.18 -12.30
C THR A 363 6.48 2.50 -11.61
N GLY A 364 5.85 3.60 -12.01
CA GLY A 364 6.03 4.91 -11.39
C GLY A 364 5.38 4.98 -10.01
N TYR A 365 4.20 4.36 -9.87
CA TYR A 365 3.46 4.34 -8.60
C TYR A 365 4.16 3.57 -7.48
N PHE A 366 5.16 2.74 -7.81
CA PHE A 366 6.02 2.13 -6.80
C PHE A 366 6.72 3.20 -5.93
N THR A 367 6.94 4.41 -6.46
CA THR A 367 7.55 5.53 -5.74
C THR A 367 6.66 6.78 -5.62
N SER A 368 5.57 6.94 -6.39
CA SER A 368 4.69 8.11 -6.29
C SER A 368 4.22 8.40 -4.86
N ARG A 369 4.18 9.68 -4.47
CA ARG A 369 3.87 10.13 -3.09
C ARG A 369 4.72 9.45 -2.00
N PRO A 370 6.06 9.48 -2.10
CA PRO A 370 6.95 8.74 -1.19
C PRO A 370 6.88 9.25 0.25
N ALA A 371 6.45 10.49 0.49
CA ALA A 371 6.18 10.98 1.85
C ALA A 371 4.99 10.24 2.48
N PHE A 372 3.91 10.04 1.73
CA PHE A 372 2.72 9.33 2.20
C PHE A 372 3.02 7.84 2.43
N LYS A 373 3.73 7.18 1.52
CA LYS A 373 4.23 5.78 1.70
C LYS A 373 5.03 5.61 2.99
N GLY A 374 5.95 6.54 3.27
CA GLY A 374 6.70 6.55 4.53
C GLY A 374 5.80 6.78 5.75
N TYR A 375 4.80 7.65 5.63
CA TYR A 375 3.86 7.92 6.73
C TYR A 375 2.99 6.70 7.07
N VAL A 376 2.51 5.97 6.05
CA VAL A 376 1.79 4.69 6.23
C VAL A 376 2.67 3.67 6.96
N ARG A 377 3.93 3.48 6.54
CA ARG A 377 4.86 2.54 7.19
C ARG A 377 5.09 2.87 8.66
N VAL A 378 5.37 4.15 8.96
CA VAL A 378 5.59 4.61 10.34
C VAL A 378 4.35 4.38 11.21
N LEU A 379 3.16 4.67 10.70
CA LEU A 379 1.93 4.51 11.46
C LEU A 379 1.48 3.05 11.58
N SER A 380 1.78 2.20 10.61
CA SER A 380 1.59 0.75 10.74
C SER A 380 2.41 0.18 11.90
N ALA A 381 3.69 0.55 11.96
CA ALA A 381 4.59 0.17 13.05
C ALA A 381 4.09 0.67 14.41
N TYR A 382 3.65 1.93 14.44
CA TYR A 382 3.07 2.55 15.63
C TYR A 382 1.80 1.84 16.08
N TYR A 383 0.92 1.47 15.15
CA TYR A 383 -0.32 0.76 15.42
C TYR A 383 -0.06 -0.64 16.01
N LEU A 384 0.95 -1.36 15.52
CA LEU A 384 1.41 -2.62 16.12
C LEU A 384 1.83 -2.42 17.58
N ALA A 385 2.68 -1.44 17.87
CA ALA A 385 3.13 -1.15 19.23
C ALA A 385 1.96 -0.68 20.14
N ALA A 386 1.06 0.15 19.62
CA ALA A 386 -0.09 0.66 20.35
C ALA A 386 -1.06 -0.46 20.76
N ARG A 387 -1.32 -1.43 19.87
CA ARG A 387 -2.17 -2.61 20.18
C ARG A 387 -1.55 -3.52 21.24
N GLN A 388 -0.23 -3.72 21.22
CA GLN A 388 0.48 -4.46 22.27
C GLN A 388 0.33 -3.76 23.63
N LEU A 389 0.57 -2.45 23.66
CA LEU A 389 0.44 -1.66 24.90
C LEU A 389 -1.00 -1.61 25.42
N GLU A 390 -1.99 -1.47 24.53
CA GLU A 390 -3.41 -1.59 24.86
C GLU A 390 -3.73 -2.97 25.44
N PHE A 391 -3.13 -4.04 24.90
CA PHE A 391 -3.27 -5.40 25.42
C PHE A 391 -2.71 -5.54 26.84
N PHE A 392 -1.51 -5.04 27.11
CA PHE A 392 -0.90 -5.14 28.44
C PHE A 392 -1.64 -4.31 29.50
N LYS A 393 -2.16 -3.13 29.13
CA LYS A 393 -2.99 -2.31 30.02
C LYS A 393 -4.38 -2.93 30.25
N GLY A 394 -4.92 -3.61 29.25
CA GLY A 394 -6.32 -4.00 29.18
C GLY A 394 -7.17 -2.90 28.55
N ARG A 395 -8.00 -3.30 27.58
CA ARG A 395 -8.86 -2.38 26.82
C ARG A 395 -10.01 -1.84 27.67
N SER A 396 -10.17 -0.52 27.71
CA SER A 396 -11.34 0.14 28.32
C SER A 396 -12.42 0.42 27.28
N ALA A 397 -13.68 0.18 27.62
CA ALA A 397 -14.81 0.45 26.72
C ALA A 397 -15.09 1.96 26.53
N SER A 398 -14.72 2.80 27.50
CA SER A 398 -14.96 4.25 27.49
C SER A 398 -13.69 5.09 27.34
N GLY A 399 -12.52 4.45 27.25
CA GLY A 399 -11.22 5.12 27.12
C GLY A 399 -10.79 5.29 25.66
N PRO A 400 -9.67 6.02 25.41
CA PRO A 400 -9.01 6.02 24.12
C PRO A 400 -8.73 4.59 23.67
N ASN A 401 -8.80 4.34 22.37
CA ASN A 401 -8.54 3.04 21.78
C ASN A 401 -7.82 3.18 20.43
N THR A 402 -7.47 2.04 19.83
CA THR A 402 -6.69 2.00 18.58
C THR A 402 -7.55 1.91 17.30
N GLU A 403 -8.89 1.97 17.40
CA GLU A 403 -9.80 1.75 16.26
C GLU A 403 -9.75 2.86 15.21
N ALA A 404 -9.59 4.13 15.63
CA ALA A 404 -9.51 5.24 14.69
C ALA A 404 -8.28 5.14 13.78
N LEU A 405 -7.15 4.68 14.33
CA LEU A 405 -5.95 4.40 13.53
C LEU A 405 -6.13 3.16 12.67
N ALA A 406 -6.85 2.15 13.16
CA ALA A 406 -7.17 0.94 12.40
C ALA A 406 -7.99 1.26 11.13
N ASP A 407 -9.06 2.07 11.22
CA ASP A 407 -9.88 2.48 10.06
C ASP A 407 -9.03 3.32 9.08
N ALA A 408 -8.23 4.26 9.58
CA ALA A 408 -7.40 5.11 8.74
C ALA A 408 -6.31 4.33 7.99
N LEU A 409 -5.60 3.41 8.66
CA LEU A 409 -4.60 2.55 8.02
C LEU A 409 -5.25 1.58 7.04
N ALA A 410 -6.42 1.03 7.36
CA ALA A 410 -7.13 0.12 6.47
C ALA A 410 -7.56 0.82 5.17
N ILE A 411 -8.08 2.05 5.26
CA ILE A 411 -8.37 2.90 4.10
C ILE A 411 -7.10 3.20 3.30
N ALA A 412 -5.98 3.50 3.98
CA ALA A 412 -4.73 3.84 3.33
C ALA A 412 -4.12 2.70 2.49
N GLN A 413 -4.60 1.46 2.64
CA GLN A 413 -4.15 0.34 1.80
C GLN A 413 -4.83 0.28 0.43
N HIS A 414 -5.90 1.05 0.21
CA HIS A 414 -6.64 1.11 -1.07
C HIS A 414 -5.67 1.32 -2.24
N HIS A 415 -6.01 0.76 -3.40
CA HIS A 415 -5.11 0.76 -4.55
C HIS A 415 -4.86 2.13 -5.19
N ASP A 416 -5.53 3.19 -4.74
CA ASP A 416 -5.20 4.60 -5.04
C ASP A 416 -4.61 5.39 -3.88
N ALA A 417 -4.55 4.82 -2.68
CA ALA A 417 -4.05 5.50 -1.50
C ALA A 417 -2.54 5.35 -1.37
N VAL A 418 -2.04 4.26 -0.78
CA VAL A 418 -0.60 4.04 -0.60
C VAL A 418 0.15 3.90 -1.92
N SER A 419 -0.52 3.57 -3.02
CA SER A 419 0.04 3.61 -4.39
C SER A 419 0.40 5.03 -4.85
N GLY A 420 -0.26 6.06 -4.31
CA GLY A 420 -0.04 7.46 -4.63
C GLY A 420 -0.64 7.88 -5.97
N THR A 421 -1.78 7.30 -6.35
CA THR A 421 -2.45 7.48 -7.65
C THR A 421 -3.81 8.19 -7.58
N GLU A 422 -4.11 8.79 -6.43
CA GLU A 422 -5.24 9.65 -6.14
C GLU A 422 -4.98 11.13 -6.46
N ARG A 423 -6.04 11.94 -6.49
CA ARG A 423 -5.94 13.41 -6.57
C ARG A 423 -5.35 14.02 -5.31
N GLN A 424 -4.70 15.17 -5.43
CA GLN A 424 -3.96 15.79 -4.31
C GLN A 424 -4.83 16.08 -3.08
N HIS A 425 -6.09 16.47 -3.26
CA HIS A 425 -7.00 16.72 -2.14
C HIS A 425 -7.45 15.42 -1.43
N VAL A 426 -7.43 14.29 -2.12
CA VAL A 426 -7.69 12.97 -1.56
C VAL A 426 -6.47 12.48 -0.77
N ALA A 427 -5.26 12.68 -1.30
CA ALA A 427 -4.01 12.44 -0.56
C ALA A 427 -3.98 13.22 0.77
N ALA A 428 -4.46 14.47 0.76
CA ALA A 428 -4.59 15.29 1.96
C ALA A 428 -5.64 14.74 2.96
N ASP A 429 -6.76 14.20 2.47
CA ASP A 429 -7.77 13.53 3.31
C ASP A 429 -7.21 12.26 3.98
N TYR A 430 -6.46 11.44 3.23
CA TYR A 430 -5.79 10.27 3.81
C TYR A 430 -4.79 10.64 4.90
N ALA A 431 -3.93 11.63 4.65
CA ALA A 431 -2.98 12.12 5.64
C ALA A 431 -3.68 12.69 6.88
N LEU A 432 -4.81 13.39 6.70
CA LEU A 432 -5.63 13.90 7.80
C LEU A 432 -6.21 12.76 8.65
N ARG A 433 -6.79 11.74 8.04
CA ARG A 433 -7.34 10.56 8.74
C ARG A 433 -6.27 9.85 9.54
N LEU A 434 -5.11 9.61 8.94
CA LEU A 434 -3.95 9.01 9.61
C LEU A 434 -3.49 9.85 10.80
N SER A 435 -3.43 11.17 10.67
CA SER A 435 -3.09 12.08 11.77
C SER A 435 -4.12 12.03 12.92
N ILE A 436 -5.42 11.98 12.60
CA ILE A 436 -6.49 11.83 13.61
C ILE A 436 -6.35 10.49 14.33
N GLY A 437 -6.17 9.39 13.58
CA GLY A 437 -5.98 8.05 14.14
C GLY A 437 -4.75 7.97 15.06
N TYR A 438 -3.62 8.54 14.62
CA TYR A 438 -2.41 8.65 15.44
C TYR A 438 -2.68 9.39 16.75
N LYS A 439 -3.41 10.51 16.72
CA LYS A 439 -3.69 11.31 17.92
C LYS A 439 -4.53 10.57 18.96
N GLU A 440 -5.43 9.69 18.54
CA GLU A 440 -6.16 8.82 19.47
C GLU A 440 -5.29 7.67 20.00
N ALA A 441 -4.52 7.01 19.13
CA ALA A 441 -3.59 5.96 19.54
C ALA A 441 -2.46 6.49 20.46
N GLU A 442 -2.02 7.74 20.29
CA GLU A 442 -1.03 8.41 21.13
C GLU A 442 -1.49 8.49 22.59
N LYS A 443 -2.78 8.73 22.84
CA LYS A 443 -3.38 8.71 24.18
C LYS A 443 -3.38 7.29 24.77
N VAL A 444 -3.63 6.27 23.95
CA VAL A 444 -3.56 4.86 24.38
C VAL A 444 -2.15 4.52 24.81
N VAL A 445 -1.16 4.80 23.98
CA VAL A 445 0.26 4.54 24.25
C VAL A 445 0.70 5.27 25.52
N ALA A 446 0.46 6.58 25.61
CA ALA A 446 0.85 7.38 26.78
C ALA A 446 0.22 6.84 28.08
N SER A 447 -1.08 6.53 28.04
CA SER A 447 -1.79 6.03 29.22
C SER A 447 -1.49 4.57 29.56
N SER A 448 -0.95 3.79 28.63
CA SER A 448 -0.50 2.41 28.85
C SER A 448 0.91 2.37 29.42
N LEU A 449 1.81 3.19 28.90
CA LEU A 449 3.14 3.37 29.48
C LEU A 449 3.07 3.95 30.90
N ALA A 450 2.18 4.92 31.14
CA ALA A 450 1.94 5.43 32.49
C ALA A 450 1.44 4.35 33.45
N PHE A 451 0.52 3.48 33.00
CA PHE A 451 0.03 2.37 33.80
C PHE A 451 1.11 1.33 34.11
N LEU A 452 1.91 0.94 33.11
CA LEU A 452 2.95 -0.07 33.27
C LEU A 452 4.19 0.44 34.04
N ALA A 453 4.43 1.76 34.04
CA ALA A 453 5.52 2.38 34.79
C ALA A 453 5.15 2.72 36.24
N ASP A 454 3.86 2.70 36.62
CA ASP A 454 3.45 3.01 37.99
C ASP A 454 3.81 1.85 38.94
N SER A 455 4.48 2.17 40.05
CA SER A 455 4.93 1.19 41.06
C SER A 455 3.86 0.84 42.10
N ARG A 456 2.70 1.52 42.07
CA ARG A 456 1.73 1.48 43.16
C ARG A 456 0.81 0.25 43.14
N SER A 457 0.93 -0.56 44.20
CA SER A 457 -0.16 -1.38 44.72
C SER A 457 -1.38 -0.50 45.03
N SER A 458 -2.56 -0.99 44.68
CA SER A 458 -3.85 -0.31 44.55
C SER A 458 -4.48 0.27 45.84
N THR A 459 -3.76 1.02 46.68
CA THR A 459 -4.32 1.49 47.96
C THR A 459 -4.04 2.92 48.42
N GLU A 460 -3.23 3.75 47.75
CA GLU A 460 -3.08 5.17 48.15
C GLU A 460 -3.15 6.15 46.97
N GLN A 461 -4.31 6.82 46.85
CA GLN A 461 -4.55 7.94 45.95
C GLN A 461 -3.75 9.18 46.39
N LYS A 462 -2.63 9.45 45.70
CA LYS A 462 -2.04 10.80 45.61
C LYS A 462 -1.90 11.26 44.16
N ASN A 463 -2.62 12.35 43.90
CA ASN A 463 -2.91 13.21 42.73
C ASN A 463 -1.88 13.56 41.64
N SER A 464 -0.81 12.79 41.37
CA SER A 464 0.03 13.06 40.18
C SER A 464 -0.12 11.96 39.13
N VAL A 465 -0.96 12.19 38.11
CA VAL A 465 -1.02 11.33 36.93
C VAL A 465 0.25 11.53 36.13
N THR A 466 1.11 10.51 36.04
CA THR A 466 2.28 10.53 35.16
C THR A 466 1.82 10.72 33.72
N SER A 467 2.27 11.80 33.10
CA SER A 467 1.89 12.16 31.72
C SER A 467 3.09 11.99 30.80
N PHE A 468 2.89 11.23 29.72
CA PHE A 468 3.87 11.05 28.67
C PHE A 468 3.48 11.84 27.42
N GLN A 469 4.48 12.44 26.78
CA GLN A 469 4.38 13.09 25.48
C GLN A 469 5.25 12.33 24.48
N GLN A 470 4.90 12.40 23.19
CA GLN A 470 5.67 11.77 22.12
C GLN A 470 6.08 12.82 21.08
N CYS A 471 7.13 12.52 20.32
CA CYS A 471 7.71 13.44 19.34
C CYS A 471 7.64 12.83 17.93
N PRO A 472 6.51 12.95 17.21
CA PRO A 472 6.35 12.36 15.87
C PRO A 472 7.23 13.04 14.80
N LEU A 473 7.81 14.20 15.10
CA LEU A 473 8.62 15.01 14.17
C LEU A 473 10.12 14.96 14.51
N LEU A 474 10.59 13.86 15.12
CA LEU A 474 12.01 13.63 15.37
C LEU A 474 12.82 13.62 14.07
N ASN A 475 12.29 13.18 12.93
CA ASN A 475 13.01 13.22 11.65
C ASN A 475 13.48 14.64 11.25
N ILE A 476 12.76 15.69 11.66
CA ILE A 476 13.13 17.10 11.42
C ILE A 476 13.65 17.79 12.69
N SER A 477 14.21 16.98 13.60
CA SER A 477 14.80 17.38 14.86
C SER A 477 13.87 18.12 15.82
N PHE A 478 12.54 17.92 15.74
CA PHE A 478 11.55 18.62 16.57
C PHE A 478 10.97 17.74 17.68
N CYS A 479 11.30 18.09 18.92
CA CYS A 479 10.77 17.43 20.11
C CYS A 479 10.60 18.44 21.25
N PRO A 480 9.41 19.03 21.42
CA PRO A 480 9.16 20.03 22.46
C PRO A 480 9.52 19.60 23.89
N PRO A 481 9.26 18.35 24.34
CA PRO A 481 9.63 17.89 25.67
C PRO A 481 11.14 17.99 25.93
N SER A 482 11.98 17.57 24.98
CA SER A 482 13.43 17.59 25.18
C SER A 482 14.00 19.01 25.11
N GLU A 483 13.42 19.87 24.27
CA GLU A 483 13.81 21.27 24.15
C GLU A 483 13.42 22.06 25.43
N ALA A 484 12.20 21.90 25.94
CA ALA A 484 11.70 22.67 27.09
C ALA A 484 12.32 22.23 28.44
N ALA A 485 12.39 20.91 28.70
CA ALA A 485 12.87 20.39 29.98
C ALA A 485 14.34 20.76 30.23
N LEU A 486 15.18 20.59 29.21
CA LEU A 486 16.61 20.83 29.33
C LEU A 486 16.95 22.32 29.40
N SER A 487 16.22 23.16 28.67
CA SER A 487 16.35 24.63 28.74
C SER A 487 15.95 25.19 30.12
N SER A 488 15.03 24.54 30.83
CA SER A 488 14.61 24.93 32.18
C SER A 488 15.45 24.31 33.31
N GLY A 489 16.49 23.54 32.97
CA GLY A 489 17.38 22.88 33.94
C GLY A 489 16.76 21.68 34.63
N LYS A 490 15.64 21.16 34.11
CA LYS A 490 14.98 19.94 34.59
C LYS A 490 15.57 18.69 33.94
N SER A 491 15.24 17.54 34.52
CA SER A 491 15.57 16.23 33.94
C SER A 491 14.45 15.78 33.00
N LEU A 492 14.84 15.29 31.83
CA LEU A 492 13.96 14.64 30.86
C LEU A 492 13.98 13.12 31.09
N VAL A 493 12.82 12.56 31.41
CA VAL A 493 12.62 11.11 31.49
C VAL A 493 12.21 10.59 30.12
N ILE A 494 12.82 9.50 29.70
CA ILE A 494 12.56 8.85 28.41
C ILE A 494 12.24 7.38 28.68
N ILE A 495 10.99 6.99 28.44
CA ILE A 495 10.60 5.59 28.33
C ILE A 495 10.75 5.16 26.87
N ILE A 496 11.48 4.07 26.66
CA ILE A 496 11.76 3.53 25.34
C ILE A 496 11.16 2.13 25.27
N TYR A 497 10.12 1.97 24.46
CA TYR A 497 9.41 0.71 24.27
C TYR A 497 9.88 -0.03 23.00
N ASN A 498 10.05 -1.34 23.13
CA ASN A 498 10.44 -2.26 22.08
C ASN A 498 9.29 -3.22 21.79
N SER A 499 8.71 -3.12 20.60
CA SER A 499 7.59 -3.96 20.15
C SER A 499 8.01 -5.31 19.55
N LEU A 500 9.32 -5.58 19.47
CA LEU A 500 9.84 -6.86 19.01
C LEU A 500 9.88 -7.88 20.15
N GLY A 501 9.75 -9.16 19.80
CA GLY A 501 9.95 -10.27 20.73
C GLY A 501 11.42 -10.60 21.01
N TRP A 502 12.35 -9.72 20.61
CA TRP A 502 13.79 -9.86 20.81
C TRP A 502 14.30 -8.74 21.70
N LYS A 503 15.33 -9.01 22.52
CA LYS A 503 16.11 -7.93 23.15
C LYS A 503 16.70 -7.04 22.06
N ARG A 504 16.60 -5.72 22.23
CA ARG A 504 17.09 -4.76 21.24
C ARG A 504 18.15 -3.84 21.83
N GLU A 505 19.30 -3.81 21.15
CA GLU A 505 20.37 -2.84 21.40
C GLU A 505 20.44 -1.87 20.21
N GLU A 506 20.30 -0.58 20.49
CA GLU A 506 20.18 0.46 19.48
C GLU A 506 20.82 1.76 19.96
N THR A 507 21.33 2.57 19.04
CA THR A 507 21.73 3.95 19.36
C THR A 507 20.62 4.89 18.93
N ILE A 508 19.94 5.53 19.90
CA ILE A 508 18.90 6.52 19.62
C ILE A 508 19.47 7.93 19.66
N ARG A 509 18.72 8.89 19.11
CA ARG A 509 19.10 10.31 19.06
C ARG A 509 17.90 11.19 19.37
N ILE A 510 18.09 12.18 20.25
CA ILE A 510 17.08 13.20 20.57
C ILE A 510 17.67 14.61 20.45
N PRO A 511 16.89 15.62 20.06
CA PRO A 511 17.38 16.98 19.92
C PRO A 511 17.49 17.66 21.28
N VAL A 512 18.59 18.37 21.53
CA VAL A 512 18.86 19.08 22.78
C VAL A 512 19.38 20.50 22.52
N SER A 513 19.13 21.41 23.46
CA SER A 513 19.54 22.82 23.40
C SER A 513 20.89 23.11 24.07
N SER A 514 21.41 22.18 24.88
CA SER A 514 22.61 22.35 25.72
C SER A 514 23.71 21.35 25.38
N GLU A 515 24.96 21.77 25.57
CA GLU A 515 26.15 20.90 25.50
C GLU A 515 26.44 20.17 26.82
N ARG A 516 25.81 20.63 27.91
CA ARG A 516 26.04 20.14 29.28
C ARG A 516 24.97 19.13 29.67
N VAL A 517 24.89 18.00 28.95
CA VAL A 517 23.87 16.96 29.18
C VAL A 517 24.47 15.64 29.61
N VAL A 518 23.97 15.03 30.68
CA VAL A 518 24.33 13.66 31.09
C VAL A 518 23.17 12.72 30.83
N VAL A 519 23.48 11.50 30.41
CA VAL A 519 22.50 10.44 30.20
C VAL A 519 22.71 9.35 31.25
N LYS A 520 21.63 8.96 31.93
CA LYS A 520 21.61 7.88 32.91
C LYS A 520 20.68 6.75 32.47
N ASP A 521 21.09 5.52 32.71
CA ASP A 521 20.30 4.32 32.44
C ASP A 521 19.26 4.03 33.52
N SER A 522 18.57 2.90 33.37
CA SER A 522 17.55 2.40 34.30
C SER A 522 18.08 1.94 35.66
N GLU A 523 19.40 1.99 35.89
CA GLU A 523 20.03 1.74 37.20
C GLU A 523 20.61 3.05 37.79
N GLY A 524 20.41 4.19 37.11
CA GLY A 524 20.95 5.49 37.50
C GLY A 524 22.43 5.68 37.16
N ARG A 525 23.02 4.76 36.39
CA ARG A 525 24.43 4.83 35.97
C ARG A 525 24.57 5.78 34.79
N GLU A 526 25.59 6.63 34.80
CA GLU A 526 25.93 7.45 33.65
C GLU A 526 26.44 6.58 32.49
N ILE A 527 25.91 6.78 31.30
CA ILE A 527 26.27 6.02 30.09
C ILE A 527 26.98 6.90 29.06
N GLU A 528 27.78 6.25 28.20
CA GLU A 528 28.47 6.92 27.11
C GLU A 528 27.46 7.59 26.17
N SER A 529 27.68 8.88 25.91
CA SER A 529 26.84 9.69 25.04
C SER A 529 27.69 10.62 24.16
N GLN A 530 27.16 10.93 22.99
CA GLN A 530 27.82 11.70 21.95
C GLN A 530 26.92 12.86 21.51
N LEU A 531 27.46 14.08 21.47
CA LEU A 531 26.76 15.23 20.91
C LEU A 531 27.13 15.41 19.44
N ILE A 532 26.12 15.55 18.58
CA ILE A 532 26.26 15.75 17.13
C ILE A 532 25.61 17.08 16.76
N PRO A 533 26.35 18.06 16.25
CA PRO A 533 25.79 19.34 15.83
C PRO A 533 24.72 19.17 14.73
N LEU A 534 23.65 19.97 14.79
CA LEU A 534 22.66 19.97 13.72
C LEU A 534 23.25 20.57 12.44
N SER A 535 23.05 19.88 11.32
CA SER A 535 23.46 20.39 10.00
C SER A 535 22.57 21.55 9.55
N ASN A 536 23.10 22.41 8.67
CA ASN A 536 22.34 23.50 8.07
C ASN A 536 21.13 22.99 7.27
N SER A 537 21.22 21.82 6.62
CA SER A 537 20.10 21.21 5.89
C SER A 537 18.97 20.80 6.85
N THR A 538 19.32 20.17 7.99
CA THR A 538 18.34 19.83 9.05
C THR A 538 17.65 21.07 9.60
N LEU A 539 18.40 22.15 9.92
CA LEU A 539 17.83 23.40 10.44
C LEU A 539 16.87 24.08 9.45
N ARG A 540 17.20 24.05 8.15
CA ARG A 540 16.34 24.59 7.09
C ARG A 540 15.02 23.83 7.00
N ILE A 541 15.09 22.50 6.92
CA ILE A 541 13.92 21.61 6.85
C ILE A 541 13.05 21.80 8.09
N ARG A 542 13.66 21.79 9.28
CA ARG A 542 12.98 22.03 10.57
C ARG A 542 12.15 23.31 10.52
N SER A 543 12.77 24.43 10.13
CA SER A 543 12.10 25.74 10.10
C SER A 543 10.88 25.75 9.17
N GLN A 544 11.02 25.19 7.97
CA GLN A 544 9.96 25.16 6.95
C GLN A 544 8.81 24.23 7.34
N TYR A 545 9.11 22.99 7.74
CA TYR A 545 8.10 21.94 7.93
C TYR A 545 7.37 22.03 9.27
N ILE A 546 8.01 22.54 10.33
CA ILE A 546 7.27 22.86 11.57
C ILE A 546 6.16 23.87 11.28
N LYS A 547 6.47 24.89 10.46
CA LYS A 547 5.48 25.89 10.09
C LYS A 547 4.34 25.29 9.26
N ALA A 548 4.67 24.44 8.28
CA ALA A 548 3.67 23.77 7.45
C ALA A 548 2.75 22.84 8.26
N TYR A 549 3.32 22.05 9.18
CA TYR A 549 2.54 21.07 9.95
C TYR A 549 1.80 21.66 11.14
N LEU A 550 2.38 22.64 11.84
CA LEU A 550 1.84 23.14 13.11
C LEU A 550 1.34 24.59 13.03
N GLY A 551 1.53 25.27 11.91
CA GLY A 551 1.12 26.67 11.72
C GLY A 551 1.90 27.69 12.56
N LYS A 552 3.02 27.28 13.18
CA LYS A 552 3.80 28.10 14.13
C LYS A 552 5.29 28.03 13.82
N LYS A 553 6.05 29.05 14.21
CA LYS A 553 7.52 29.02 14.19
C LYS A 553 8.06 28.34 15.46
N PRO A 554 9.15 27.55 15.38
CA PRO A 554 9.78 27.00 16.58
C PRO A 554 10.29 28.13 17.50
N ARG A 555 10.06 27.99 18.81
CA ARG A 555 10.45 28.99 19.83
C ARG A 555 11.91 28.86 20.26
N GLU A 556 12.42 27.64 20.32
CA GLU A 556 13.80 27.33 20.71
C GLU A 556 14.48 26.51 19.60
N ILE A 557 15.80 26.71 19.46
CA ILE A 557 16.60 26.03 18.45
C ILE A 557 17.40 24.96 19.18
N ALA A 558 16.96 23.70 19.06
CA ALA A 558 17.83 22.56 19.32
C ALA A 558 19.14 22.76 18.55
N LYS A 559 20.28 22.57 19.21
CA LYS A 559 21.61 22.80 18.61
C LYS A 559 22.33 21.49 18.29
N TYR A 560 22.00 20.45 19.04
CA TYR A 560 22.67 19.16 18.98
C TYR A 560 21.65 18.02 18.95
N TRP A 561 22.04 16.90 18.37
CA TRP A 561 21.54 15.59 18.76
C TRP A 561 22.39 15.06 19.91
N VAL A 562 21.77 14.57 20.97
CA VAL A 562 22.45 13.66 21.90
C VAL A 562 22.15 12.22 21.47
N ALA A 563 23.22 11.48 21.15
CA ALA A 563 23.18 10.07 20.82
C ALA A 563 23.64 9.24 22.02
N PHE A 564 22.94 8.14 22.31
CA PHE A 564 23.31 7.19 23.36
C PHE A 564 22.75 5.80 23.06
N SER A 565 23.46 4.77 23.52
CA SER A 565 23.05 3.38 23.34
C SER A 565 22.02 2.96 24.38
N VAL A 566 21.01 2.23 23.92
CA VAL A 566 19.91 1.71 24.74
C VAL A 566 19.82 0.21 24.60
N SER A 567 19.40 -0.46 25.67
CA SER A 567 19.21 -1.91 25.73
C SER A 567 17.81 -2.14 26.29
N VAL A 568 16.88 -2.52 25.42
CA VAL A 568 15.46 -2.62 25.75
C VAL A 568 15.02 -4.09 25.70
N PRO A 569 14.31 -4.60 26.72
CA PRO A 569 13.83 -5.97 26.75
C PRO A 569 12.81 -6.25 25.62
N PRO A 570 12.58 -7.53 25.28
CA PRO A 570 11.53 -7.91 24.34
C PRO A 570 10.14 -7.53 24.87
N LEU A 571 9.26 -7.08 23.97
CA LEU A 571 7.88 -6.64 24.27
C LEU A 571 7.80 -5.79 25.54
N GLY A 572 8.69 -4.82 25.66
CA GLY A 572 9.00 -4.20 26.94
C GLY A 572 9.59 -2.81 26.81
N PHE A 573 9.83 -2.15 27.94
CA PHE A 573 10.48 -0.85 27.95
C PHE A 573 11.62 -0.75 28.96
N SER A 574 12.46 0.26 28.75
CA SER A 574 13.47 0.71 29.71
C SER A 574 13.46 2.23 29.82
N THR A 575 13.77 2.73 31.00
CA THR A 575 13.78 4.16 31.32
C THR A 575 15.20 4.73 31.27
N TYR A 576 15.35 5.89 30.66
CA TYR A 576 16.59 6.67 30.63
C TYR A 576 16.30 8.10 31.08
N ILE A 577 17.29 8.75 31.70
CA ILE A 577 17.19 10.14 32.18
C ILE A 577 18.25 10.98 31.49
N VAL A 578 17.84 12.08 30.88
CA VAL A 578 18.73 13.10 30.33
C VAL A 578 18.62 14.35 31.19
N ALA A 579 19.71 14.79 31.80
CA ALA A 579 19.73 15.91 32.73
C ALA A 579 20.83 16.92 32.39
N THR A 580 20.62 18.19 32.73
CA THR A 580 21.64 19.23 32.58
C THR A 580 22.61 19.21 33.76
N THR A 581 23.93 19.21 33.52
CA THR A 581 24.95 19.20 34.59
C THR A 581 25.34 20.61 35.05
N LYS A 582 25.63 20.76 36.36
CA LYS A 582 26.29 21.96 36.93
C LYS A 582 27.81 21.73 36.94
N GLU A 583 28.60 22.81 36.83
CA GLU A 583 30.01 22.89 36.37
C GLU A 583 31.07 21.97 37.01
N THR A 584 30.75 21.10 37.98
CA THR A 584 31.74 20.30 38.72
C THR A 584 31.40 18.82 38.92
N GLU A 585 30.25 18.30 38.43
CA GLU A 585 29.88 16.89 38.65
C GLU A 585 29.31 16.22 37.38
N GLY A 586 29.89 15.07 37.00
CA GLY A 586 29.42 14.18 35.92
C GLY A 586 30.37 14.07 34.72
N ARG A 587 30.33 12.94 34.00
CA ARG A 587 31.04 12.76 32.72
C ARG A 587 30.26 13.50 31.62
N SER A 588 30.76 14.66 31.21
CA SER A 588 30.20 15.40 30.08
C SER A 588 30.22 14.56 28.79
N PRO A 589 29.21 14.72 27.90
CA PRO A 589 29.11 13.96 26.67
C PRO A 589 30.27 14.34 25.75
N THR A 590 30.75 13.38 24.95
CA THR A 590 31.82 13.69 23.99
C THR A 590 31.22 14.46 22.83
N ILE A 591 31.63 15.73 22.66
CA ILE A 591 31.26 16.51 21.49
C ILE A 591 31.97 15.92 20.28
N SER A 592 31.20 15.56 19.25
CA SER A 592 31.76 14.96 18.04
C SER A 592 32.72 15.94 17.37
N THR A 593 33.87 15.43 16.93
CA THR A 593 34.81 16.22 16.14
C THR A 593 34.29 16.34 14.71
N MET A 594 34.21 17.55 14.17
CA MET A 594 33.80 17.81 12.79
C MET A 594 34.99 18.26 11.96
N ASN A 595 35.31 17.50 10.93
CA ASN A 595 36.37 17.82 9.99
C ASN A 595 35.78 17.95 8.59
N THR A 596 36.05 19.08 7.94
CA THR A 596 35.68 19.33 6.54
C THR A 596 36.91 19.09 5.67
N TYR A 597 36.77 18.26 4.64
CA TYR A 597 37.87 17.86 3.76
C TYR A 597 37.72 18.50 2.39
N GLU A 598 38.72 19.30 1.98
CA GLU A 598 38.76 19.97 0.67
C GLU A 598 39.41 19.06 -0.41
N ALA A 599 39.05 19.31 -1.67
CA ALA A 599 39.37 18.45 -2.83
C ALA A 599 40.85 18.46 -3.28
N SER A 600 41.80 18.82 -2.42
CA SER A 600 43.21 19.04 -2.79
C SER A 600 44.20 18.00 -2.24
N GLU A 601 43.74 17.03 -1.44
CA GLU A 601 44.58 15.96 -0.92
C GLU A 601 44.21 14.61 -1.56
N ASN A 602 45.20 13.87 -2.10
CA ASN A 602 45.08 12.46 -2.51
C ASN A 602 44.92 11.54 -1.28
N ASN A 603 43.95 11.85 -0.41
CA ASN A 603 43.76 11.21 0.87
C ASN A 603 42.48 10.37 0.86
N THR A 604 42.59 9.15 1.38
CA THR A 604 41.45 8.29 1.64
C THR A 604 40.93 8.57 3.04
N ILE A 605 39.64 8.85 3.16
CA ILE A 605 38.98 9.15 4.43
C ILE A 605 38.32 7.86 4.92
N GLU A 606 38.84 7.32 6.03
CA GLU A 606 38.22 6.19 6.71
C GLU A 606 37.15 6.68 7.71
N VAL A 607 36.00 6.00 7.69
CA VAL A 607 34.80 6.29 8.50
C VAL A 607 34.31 4.99 9.11
N GLY A 608 34.10 4.97 10.43
CA GLY A 608 33.63 3.82 11.18
C GLY A 608 34.64 3.37 12.24
N GLN A 609 34.19 3.32 13.49
CA GLN A 609 34.98 2.85 14.65
C GLN A 609 34.79 1.35 14.94
N GLY A 610 33.81 0.71 14.29
CA GLY A 610 33.39 -0.67 14.54
C GLY A 610 34.01 -1.69 13.58
N SER A 611 33.32 -2.82 13.37
CA SER A 611 33.74 -3.83 12.39
C SER A 611 33.61 -3.33 10.95
N LEU A 612 32.58 -2.52 10.69
CA LEU A 612 32.34 -1.85 9.42
C LEU A 612 33.16 -0.55 9.32
N LYS A 613 33.86 -0.42 8.20
CA LYS A 613 34.60 0.76 7.77
C LYS A 613 34.22 1.10 6.33
N LEU A 614 33.96 2.38 6.08
CA LEU A 614 33.69 2.94 4.76
C LEU A 614 34.85 3.87 4.38
N LEU A 615 35.35 3.73 3.16
CA LEU A 615 36.44 4.54 2.65
C LEU A 615 35.90 5.50 1.59
N TYR A 616 36.16 6.78 1.79
CA TYR A 616 35.77 7.85 0.89
C TYR A 616 36.99 8.48 0.21
N SER A 617 36.81 8.89 -1.03
CA SER A 617 37.79 9.73 -1.74
C SER A 617 37.64 11.18 -1.30
N ALA A 618 38.71 11.85 -0.85
CA ALA A 618 38.64 13.24 -0.42
C ALA A 618 38.42 14.22 -1.60
N ASP A 619 38.91 13.88 -2.79
CA ASP A 619 38.78 14.66 -4.02
C ASP A 619 37.35 14.68 -4.57
N GLU A 620 36.69 13.52 -4.64
CA GLU A 620 35.35 13.37 -5.20
C GLU A 620 34.24 13.33 -4.13
N GLY A 621 34.59 13.16 -2.85
CA GLY A 621 33.63 13.01 -1.75
C GLY A 621 32.75 11.76 -1.87
N LYS A 622 33.20 10.74 -2.62
CA LYS A 622 32.44 9.52 -2.93
C LYS A 622 32.92 8.32 -2.12
N LEU A 623 32.00 7.41 -1.83
CA LEU A 623 32.34 6.09 -1.32
C LEU A 623 33.12 5.33 -2.39
N THR A 624 34.24 4.72 -2.02
CA THR A 624 35.08 3.93 -2.94
C THR A 624 35.26 2.49 -2.47
N ARG A 625 35.17 2.23 -1.15
CA ARG A 625 35.36 0.88 -0.61
C ARG A 625 34.53 0.63 0.64
N TYR A 626 33.98 -0.58 0.71
CA TYR A 626 33.32 -1.15 1.86
C TYR A 626 34.24 -2.22 2.48
N VAL A 627 34.51 -2.12 3.78
CA VAL A 627 35.35 -3.07 4.52
C VAL A 627 34.62 -3.48 5.78
N ASN A 628 34.33 -4.76 5.94
CA ASN A 628 33.80 -5.31 7.18
C ASN A 628 34.74 -6.40 7.70
N THR A 629 35.37 -6.10 8.83
CA THR A 629 36.39 -6.96 9.45
C THR A 629 35.81 -8.17 10.16
N ARG A 630 34.51 -8.17 10.53
CA ARG A 630 33.88 -9.32 11.21
C ARG A 630 33.54 -10.43 10.23
N ASN A 631 32.95 -10.09 9.08
CA ASN A 631 32.62 -11.06 8.03
C ASN A 631 33.74 -11.21 6.99
N SER A 632 34.87 -10.53 7.17
CA SER A 632 36.04 -10.54 6.26
C SER A 632 35.76 -10.08 4.82
N VAL A 633 34.70 -9.28 4.62
CA VAL A 633 34.36 -8.72 3.30
C VAL A 633 35.12 -7.43 3.05
N THR A 634 35.78 -7.35 1.89
CA THR A 634 36.30 -6.10 1.33
C THR A 634 35.86 -5.99 -0.12
N ALA A 635 35.10 -4.95 -0.45
CA ALA A 635 34.51 -4.79 -1.77
C ALA A 635 34.61 -3.34 -2.25
N PHE A 636 34.77 -3.17 -3.57
CA PHE A 636 34.50 -1.88 -4.22
C PHE A 636 33.01 -1.58 -4.09
N ALA A 637 32.68 -0.37 -3.67
CA ALA A 637 31.31 0.12 -3.57
C ALA A 637 31.33 1.62 -3.85
N GLU A 638 30.53 2.06 -4.82
CA GLU A 638 30.27 3.46 -5.12
C GLU A 638 28.79 3.75 -4.95
N GLN A 639 28.45 4.94 -4.45
CA GLN A 639 27.08 5.43 -4.40
C GLN A 639 27.00 6.76 -5.14
N SER A 640 26.00 6.89 -6.01
CA SER A 640 25.74 8.12 -6.78
C SER A 640 24.25 8.42 -6.87
N TYR A 641 23.93 9.68 -7.21
CA TYR A 641 22.56 10.11 -7.51
C TYR A 641 22.41 10.40 -8.99
N GLY A 642 21.23 10.11 -9.50
CA GLY A 642 20.81 10.44 -10.85
C GLY A 642 19.34 10.84 -10.88
N TYR A 643 18.87 11.23 -12.06
CA TYR A 643 17.45 11.28 -12.33
C TYR A 643 17.14 10.82 -13.75
N TYR A 644 15.95 10.25 -13.90
CA TYR A 644 15.34 10.10 -15.21
C TYR A 644 14.50 11.33 -15.50
N SER A 645 14.60 11.88 -16.71
CA SER A 645 13.62 12.85 -17.19
C SER A 645 12.34 12.13 -17.58
N GLY A 646 11.20 12.61 -17.10
CA GLY A 646 9.90 12.09 -17.52
C GLY A 646 9.66 12.40 -19.00
N ASN A 647 9.22 11.42 -19.78
CA ASN A 647 8.76 11.66 -21.14
C ASN A 647 7.39 12.36 -21.11
N ASP A 648 7.24 13.40 -21.93
CA ASP A 648 6.02 14.23 -22.00
C ASP A 648 4.94 13.64 -22.92
N GLY A 649 5.26 12.55 -23.64
CA GLY A 649 4.47 12.06 -24.76
C GLY A 649 4.76 12.83 -26.05
N THR A 650 4.17 12.35 -27.14
CA THR A 650 4.21 12.99 -28.46
C THR A 650 2.83 12.84 -29.11
N ASP A 651 2.56 13.59 -30.19
CA ASP A 651 1.30 13.44 -30.95
C ASP A 651 1.07 12.00 -31.46
N LYS A 652 2.14 11.24 -31.72
CA LYS A 652 2.06 9.85 -32.18
C LYS A 652 1.85 8.85 -31.05
N ASP A 653 2.39 9.17 -29.88
CA ASP A 653 2.30 8.34 -28.68
C ASP A 653 2.22 9.26 -27.45
N PRO A 654 0.99 9.62 -27.03
CA PRO A 654 0.75 10.64 -26.02
C PRO A 654 1.07 10.17 -24.60
N GLN A 655 1.59 8.94 -24.42
CA GLN A 655 1.88 8.42 -23.09
C GLN A 655 2.97 9.24 -22.38
N ALA A 656 2.61 10.04 -21.39
CA ALA A 656 3.57 10.70 -20.53
C ALA A 656 3.99 9.81 -19.33
N SER A 657 5.05 10.18 -18.63
CA SER A 657 5.23 9.75 -17.23
C SER A 657 4.23 10.49 -16.34
N GLY A 658 3.64 9.79 -15.36
CA GLY A 658 2.66 10.35 -14.43
C GLY A 658 2.63 9.61 -13.10
N ALA A 659 1.52 9.69 -12.39
CA ALA A 659 1.35 9.06 -11.08
C ALA A 659 1.49 7.51 -11.15
N TYR A 660 0.99 6.90 -12.23
CA TYR A 660 1.01 5.46 -12.47
C TYR A 660 2.26 5.05 -13.26
N VAL A 661 2.44 5.70 -14.41
CA VAL A 661 3.38 5.29 -15.45
C VAL A 661 4.76 5.90 -15.22
N PHE A 662 5.79 5.06 -15.36
CA PHE A 662 7.17 5.50 -15.50
C PHE A 662 7.60 5.28 -16.96
N ARG A 663 7.87 6.38 -17.65
CA ARG A 663 8.36 6.40 -19.04
C ARG A 663 9.56 7.35 -19.12
N PRO A 664 10.78 6.87 -18.84
CA PRO A 664 11.97 7.71 -18.89
C PRO A 664 12.30 8.15 -20.33
N ASN A 665 12.73 9.40 -20.49
CA ASN A 665 13.19 9.96 -21.76
C ASN A 665 14.73 10.04 -21.85
N GLY A 666 15.39 10.29 -20.72
CA GLY A 666 16.85 10.35 -20.63
C GLY A 666 17.33 10.08 -19.20
N THR A 667 18.60 9.71 -19.07
CA THR A 667 19.26 9.44 -17.78
C THR A 667 20.33 10.50 -17.53
N PHE A 668 20.29 11.14 -16.36
CA PHE A 668 21.18 12.25 -16.03
C PHE A 668 21.83 12.02 -14.67
N SER A 669 23.16 12.09 -14.60
CA SER A 669 23.88 12.04 -13.34
C SER A 669 23.76 13.37 -12.58
N ILE A 670 23.56 13.30 -11.27
CA ILE A 670 23.58 14.46 -10.38
C ILE A 670 25.00 14.56 -9.81
N LYS A 671 25.70 15.64 -10.14
CA LYS A 671 27.05 15.93 -9.65
C LYS A 671 27.00 16.88 -8.46
N SER A 672 28.06 16.85 -7.64
CA SER A 672 28.22 17.83 -6.58
C SER A 672 28.39 19.24 -7.17
N GLU A 673 27.48 20.15 -6.86
CA GLU A 673 27.62 21.57 -7.19
C GLU A 673 28.72 22.21 -6.33
N ASN A 674 29.56 23.04 -6.96
CA ASN A 674 30.60 23.84 -6.31
C ASN A 674 31.68 23.08 -5.53
N GLN A 675 31.89 21.77 -5.78
CA GLN A 675 32.84 20.94 -5.03
C GLN A 675 32.65 21.08 -3.51
N THR A 676 31.39 21.07 -3.05
CA THR A 676 31.10 21.29 -1.63
C THR A 676 31.82 20.23 -0.80
N PRO A 677 32.74 20.62 0.11
CA PRO A 677 33.61 19.67 0.78
C PRO A 677 32.82 18.72 1.69
N LEU A 678 33.31 17.48 1.78
CA LEU A 678 32.75 16.45 2.63
C LEU A 678 32.95 16.82 4.10
N THR A 679 31.90 16.78 4.91
CA THR A 679 32.02 16.92 6.37
C THR A 679 31.92 15.56 7.04
N VAL A 680 32.95 15.19 7.81
CA VAL A 680 32.96 13.97 8.60
C VAL A 680 32.80 14.33 10.07
N VAL A 681 31.80 13.73 10.70
CA VAL A 681 31.54 13.84 12.13
C VAL A 681 31.99 12.55 12.79
N ARG A 682 32.93 12.63 13.74
CA ARG A 682 33.43 11.44 14.46
C ARG A 682 33.11 11.50 15.93
N GLY A 683 32.74 10.35 16.50
CA GLY A 683 32.54 10.23 17.93
C GLY A 683 32.48 8.80 18.42
N PRO A 684 32.27 8.60 19.74
CA PRO A 684 32.44 7.29 20.37
C PRO A 684 31.36 6.26 20.01
N LEU A 685 30.18 6.69 19.55
CA LEU A 685 29.05 5.81 19.25
C LEU A 685 28.81 5.63 17.75
N LEU A 686 29.07 6.67 16.96
CA LEU A 686 28.89 6.66 15.52
C LEU A 686 29.79 7.68 14.83
N ASP A 687 30.08 7.39 13.56
CA ASP A 687 30.65 8.35 12.62
C ASP A 687 29.60 8.67 11.53
N GLU A 688 29.56 9.93 11.09
CA GLU A 688 28.69 10.39 9.99
C GLU A 688 29.49 11.06 8.87
N VAL A 689 29.01 10.89 7.66
CA VAL A 689 29.51 11.57 6.46
C VAL A 689 28.38 12.39 5.87
N HIS A 690 28.53 13.71 5.92
CA HIS A 690 27.54 14.66 5.43
C HIS A 690 27.94 15.11 4.02
N GLN A 691 27.05 14.86 3.06
CA GLN A 691 27.24 15.18 1.65
C GLN A 691 26.12 16.14 1.21
N GLN A 692 26.49 17.35 0.80
CA GLN A 692 25.58 18.26 0.09
C GLN A 692 25.87 18.12 -1.41
N LEU A 693 24.98 17.48 -2.15
CA LEU A 693 25.19 17.24 -3.58
C LEU A 693 24.81 18.47 -4.39
N ASN A 694 23.65 19.06 -4.15
CA ASN A 694 23.25 20.31 -4.78
C ASN A 694 22.29 21.06 -3.86
N SER A 695 21.70 22.17 -4.30
CA SER A 695 20.78 22.96 -3.47
C SER A 695 19.56 22.20 -2.90
N TRP A 696 19.16 21.07 -3.51
CA TRP A 696 17.93 20.32 -3.17
C TRP A 696 18.15 18.83 -2.87
N ILE A 697 19.40 18.34 -2.87
CA ILE A 697 19.77 16.98 -2.44
C ILE A 697 20.91 17.04 -1.43
N SER A 698 20.68 16.43 -0.28
CA SER A 698 21.71 16.13 0.71
C SER A 698 21.57 14.71 1.24
N GLN A 699 22.67 14.15 1.72
CA GLN A 699 22.72 12.81 2.28
C GLN A 699 23.61 12.78 3.52
N VAL A 700 23.24 11.94 4.49
CA VAL A 700 24.08 11.57 5.62
C VAL A 700 24.27 10.06 5.63
N THR A 701 25.51 9.60 5.45
CA THR A 701 25.86 8.18 5.65
C THR A 701 26.34 7.99 7.09
N ARG A 702 25.77 7.04 7.82
CA ARG A 702 26.07 6.78 9.23
C ARG A 702 26.60 5.37 9.41
N VAL A 703 27.70 5.27 10.16
CA VAL A 703 28.30 4.01 10.60
C VAL A 703 28.27 3.95 12.11
N TYR A 704 27.33 3.19 12.66
CA TYR A 704 27.23 2.96 14.10
C TYR A 704 28.28 1.94 14.54
N LYS A 705 28.99 2.22 15.64
CA LYS A 705 30.08 1.37 16.16
C LYS A 705 29.68 -0.10 16.37
N GLY A 706 28.43 -0.36 16.77
CA GLY A 706 27.90 -1.70 17.02
C GLY A 706 27.15 -2.35 15.85
N LYS A 707 27.02 -1.67 14.70
CA LYS A 707 26.25 -2.18 13.55
C LYS A 707 27.19 -2.48 12.37
N GLU A 708 26.80 -3.48 11.60
CA GLU A 708 27.60 -4.01 10.48
C GLU A 708 27.05 -3.61 9.11
N HIS A 709 26.23 -2.56 9.09
CA HIS A 709 25.61 -2.01 7.90
C HIS A 709 25.69 -0.48 7.98
N ALA A 710 25.65 0.16 6.81
CA ALA A 710 25.56 1.61 6.74
C ALA A 710 24.09 2.03 6.68
N GLU A 711 23.71 3.05 7.45
CA GLU A 711 22.44 3.76 7.29
C GLU A 711 22.69 4.98 6.41
N VAL A 712 21.91 5.14 5.34
CA VAL A 712 21.99 6.30 4.46
C VAL A 712 20.67 7.06 4.54
N GLU A 713 20.71 8.25 5.14
CA GLU A 713 19.58 9.16 5.20
C GLU A 713 19.67 10.18 4.07
N PHE A 714 18.62 10.27 3.25
CA PHE A 714 18.53 11.21 2.15
C PHE A 714 17.51 12.30 2.44
N SER A 715 17.79 13.50 1.94
CA SER A 715 16.82 14.60 1.84
C SER A 715 16.77 15.07 0.39
N ILE A 716 15.60 14.93 -0.24
CA ILE A 716 15.39 15.22 -1.66
C ILE A 716 14.21 16.18 -1.80
N GLY A 717 14.49 17.36 -2.33
CA GLY A 717 13.53 18.39 -2.72
C GLY A 717 13.84 19.77 -2.12
N PRO A 718 13.25 20.85 -2.66
CA PRO A 718 12.26 20.86 -3.73
C PRO A 718 12.84 20.44 -5.08
N ILE A 719 12.27 19.44 -5.74
CA ILE A 719 12.73 19.01 -7.07
C ILE A 719 12.41 20.14 -8.06
N PRO A 720 13.39 20.72 -8.77
CA PRO A 720 13.14 21.81 -9.69
C PRO A 720 12.43 21.30 -10.95
N VAL A 721 11.37 21.99 -11.37
CA VAL A 721 10.62 21.71 -12.62
C VAL A 721 10.42 22.98 -13.47
N ASN A 722 10.97 24.12 -13.04
CA ASN A 722 10.86 25.39 -13.75
C ASN A 722 11.63 25.40 -15.08
N ASP A 723 12.50 24.42 -15.28
CA ASP A 723 13.19 24.13 -16.54
C ASP A 723 12.30 23.35 -17.53
N GLY A 724 11.04 23.07 -17.18
CA GLY A 724 10.11 22.32 -18.03
C GLY A 724 10.44 20.83 -18.11
N ILE A 725 11.18 20.28 -17.15
CA ILE A 725 11.57 18.86 -17.15
C ILE A 725 11.07 18.20 -15.85
N GLY A 726 10.17 17.23 -15.98
CA GLY A 726 9.82 16.31 -14.89
C GLY A 726 11.00 15.42 -14.51
N LYS A 727 11.24 15.19 -13.22
CA LYS A 727 12.42 14.45 -12.73
C LYS A 727 12.04 13.36 -11.74
N GLU A 728 12.63 12.20 -11.95
CA GLU A 728 12.45 11.00 -11.13
C GLU A 728 13.80 10.60 -10.56
N ILE A 729 14.00 10.88 -9.28
CA ILE A 729 15.31 10.88 -8.60
C ILE A 729 15.66 9.48 -8.14
N ILE A 730 16.87 9.03 -8.48
CA ILE A 730 17.40 7.73 -8.11
C ILE A 730 18.67 7.84 -7.29
N THR A 731 18.88 6.86 -6.42
CA THR A 731 20.20 6.50 -5.88
C THR A 731 20.66 5.21 -6.54
N GLN A 732 21.93 5.13 -6.91
CA GLN A 732 22.55 3.96 -7.51
C GLN A 732 23.75 3.53 -6.69
N ILE A 733 23.82 2.24 -6.35
CA ILE A 733 24.94 1.59 -5.68
C ILE A 733 25.60 0.65 -6.69
N THR A 734 26.88 0.86 -6.94
CA THR A 734 27.67 0.12 -7.93
C THR A 734 28.78 -0.67 -7.26
N THR A 735 28.91 -1.94 -7.64
CA THR A 735 29.97 -2.86 -7.21
C THR A 735 30.65 -3.48 -8.43
N THR A 736 31.61 -4.37 -8.20
CA THR A 736 32.27 -5.16 -9.27
C THR A 736 31.65 -6.56 -9.45
N MET A 737 30.53 -6.83 -8.76
CA MET A 737 29.88 -8.14 -8.75
C MET A 737 29.34 -8.50 -10.14
N ARG A 738 29.52 -9.76 -10.54
CA ARG A 738 28.98 -10.30 -11.80
C ARG A 738 27.64 -10.96 -11.54
N THR A 739 26.59 -10.16 -11.53
CA THR A 739 25.25 -10.60 -11.12
C THR A 739 24.47 -11.26 -12.26
N ASN A 740 25.01 -11.26 -13.49
CA ASN A 740 24.46 -11.94 -14.67
C ASN A 740 22.98 -11.59 -14.88
N LYS A 741 22.69 -10.29 -14.93
CA LYS A 741 21.34 -9.71 -15.10
C LYS A 741 20.32 -10.08 -14.01
N THR A 742 20.74 -10.76 -12.94
CA THR A 742 19.86 -11.31 -11.91
C THR A 742 19.87 -10.44 -10.67
N PHE A 743 18.68 -10.17 -10.15
CA PHE A 743 18.48 -9.48 -8.89
C PHE A 743 17.24 -10.03 -8.19
N TYR A 744 17.00 -9.64 -6.94
CA TYR A 744 15.91 -10.19 -6.14
C TYR A 744 15.19 -9.08 -5.39
N THR A 745 13.86 -9.03 -5.50
CA THR A 745 13.01 -8.07 -4.79
C THR A 745 11.98 -8.80 -3.95
N ASP A 746 11.60 -8.22 -2.81
CA ASP A 746 10.57 -8.81 -1.96
C ASP A 746 9.16 -8.70 -2.58
N SER A 747 8.25 -9.59 -2.17
CA SER A 747 6.81 -9.46 -2.34
C SER A 747 6.20 -8.99 -1.02
N ASN A 748 5.73 -7.74 -0.97
CA ASN A 748 5.04 -7.14 0.18
C ASN A 748 5.78 -7.28 1.53
N GLY A 749 7.10 -7.36 1.53
CA GLY A 749 7.94 -7.55 2.71
C GLY A 749 8.25 -9.01 3.09
N ARG A 750 7.83 -10.00 2.29
CA ARG A 750 8.01 -11.44 2.56
C ARG A 750 9.00 -12.12 1.60
N ASP A 751 8.50 -12.95 0.69
CA ASP A 751 9.30 -13.79 -0.20
C ASP A 751 10.15 -12.93 -1.13
N PHE A 752 11.43 -13.29 -1.32
CA PHE A 752 12.26 -12.67 -2.35
C PHE A 752 12.06 -13.41 -3.68
N ILE A 753 11.64 -12.68 -4.70
CA ILE A 753 11.39 -13.19 -6.06
C ILE A 753 12.60 -12.86 -6.93
N LYS A 754 13.07 -13.88 -7.67
CA LYS A 754 14.16 -13.74 -8.63
C LYS A 754 13.68 -12.96 -9.84
N ARG A 755 14.36 -11.86 -10.15
CA ARG A 755 14.14 -11.02 -11.32
C ARG A 755 15.32 -11.19 -12.27
N ILE A 756 15.04 -11.16 -13.57
CA ILE A 756 16.05 -11.21 -14.61
C ILE A 756 15.75 -10.04 -15.56
N GLN A 757 16.75 -9.18 -15.78
CA GLN A 757 16.62 -8.03 -16.66
C GLN A 757 16.16 -8.46 -18.06
N ASP A 758 15.16 -7.75 -18.60
CA ASP A 758 14.59 -7.96 -19.94
C ASP A 758 14.06 -9.39 -20.18
N PHE A 759 13.59 -10.05 -19.12
CA PHE A 759 13.07 -11.41 -19.19
C PHE A 759 11.71 -11.53 -18.51
N ARG A 760 10.87 -12.42 -19.06
CA ARG A 760 9.59 -12.85 -18.49
C ARG A 760 9.48 -14.35 -18.62
N LYS A 761 9.03 -15.01 -17.55
CA LYS A 761 8.91 -16.47 -17.51
C LYS A 761 7.74 -16.98 -18.34
N ASP A 762 6.63 -16.24 -18.32
CA ASP A 762 5.35 -16.73 -18.82
C ASP A 762 5.13 -16.38 -20.32
N TRP A 763 5.88 -15.44 -20.90
CA TRP A 763 5.83 -15.06 -22.32
C TRP A 763 7.17 -14.56 -22.84
N ASP A 764 7.34 -14.54 -24.16
CA ASP A 764 8.52 -13.98 -24.82
C ASP A 764 8.43 -12.45 -24.88
N LEU A 765 9.13 -11.78 -23.97
CA LEU A 765 9.07 -10.32 -23.82
C LEU A 765 9.62 -9.60 -25.07
N GLN A 766 8.78 -8.77 -25.67
CA GLN A 766 9.22 -7.69 -26.58
C GLN A 766 9.58 -6.46 -25.74
N VAL A 767 10.88 -6.14 -25.70
CA VAL A 767 11.42 -5.05 -24.86
C VAL A 767 11.14 -3.70 -25.52
N ASN A 768 10.13 -2.99 -25.02
CA ASN A 768 9.79 -1.63 -25.45
C ASN A 768 10.34 -0.55 -24.50
N GLN A 769 10.51 -0.89 -23.23
CA GLN A 769 10.99 0.01 -22.17
C GLN A 769 12.06 -0.71 -21.34
N PRO A 770 13.35 -0.64 -21.71
CA PRO A 770 14.43 -1.39 -21.07
C PRO A 770 14.74 -0.91 -19.63
N ILE A 771 14.24 0.25 -19.23
CA ILE A 771 14.38 0.78 -17.87
C ILE A 771 13.11 0.47 -17.08
N ALA A 772 11.97 1.07 -17.47
CA ALA A 772 10.72 0.93 -16.72
C ALA A 772 10.21 -0.52 -16.65
N GLY A 773 10.42 -1.32 -17.70
CA GLY A 773 10.07 -2.75 -17.70
C GLY A 773 10.92 -3.62 -16.76
N ASN A 774 11.95 -3.07 -16.13
CA ASN A 774 12.80 -3.76 -15.15
C ASN A 774 12.68 -3.18 -13.74
N TYR A 775 11.78 -2.22 -13.51
CA TYR A 775 11.46 -1.76 -12.15
C TYR A 775 10.47 -2.71 -11.48
N TYR A 776 10.71 -2.97 -10.19
CA TYR A 776 9.86 -3.81 -9.34
C TYR A 776 9.58 -3.11 -8.01
N PRO A 777 8.43 -3.38 -7.37
CA PRO A 777 8.15 -2.82 -6.06
C PRO A 777 9.01 -3.50 -4.99
N VAL A 778 9.39 -2.73 -3.98
CA VAL A 778 10.17 -3.17 -2.83
C VAL A 778 9.57 -2.59 -1.55
N ASN A 779 9.27 -3.44 -0.57
CA ASN A 779 8.71 -3.06 0.73
C ASN A 779 9.61 -3.43 1.90
N LEU A 780 10.54 -4.36 1.69
CA LEU A 780 11.60 -4.75 2.61
C LEU A 780 12.97 -4.40 2.03
N GLY A 781 13.27 -4.88 0.82
CA GLY A 781 14.57 -4.65 0.20
C GLY A 781 14.78 -5.31 -1.15
N ILE A 782 15.94 -5.03 -1.72
CA ILE A 782 16.47 -5.61 -2.95
C ILE A 782 17.86 -6.16 -2.66
N TYR A 783 18.24 -7.28 -3.29
CA TYR A 783 19.62 -7.75 -3.25
C TYR A 783 20.08 -8.31 -4.60
N VAL A 784 21.40 -8.29 -4.77
CA VAL A 784 22.11 -8.93 -5.88
C VAL A 784 23.21 -9.83 -5.32
N GLN A 785 23.60 -10.85 -6.06
CA GLN A 785 24.66 -11.78 -5.66
C GLN A 785 25.47 -12.22 -6.88
N ASP A 786 26.75 -12.52 -6.66
CA ASP A 786 27.60 -13.24 -7.62
C ASP A 786 27.88 -14.66 -7.12
N ASP A 787 29.06 -15.22 -7.40
CA ASP A 787 29.47 -16.56 -6.93
C ASP A 787 30.03 -16.57 -5.49
N SER A 788 30.34 -15.39 -4.92
CA SER A 788 31.07 -15.27 -3.64
C SER A 788 30.44 -14.33 -2.63
N THR A 789 29.75 -13.28 -3.09
CA THR A 789 29.24 -12.19 -2.26
C THR A 789 27.80 -11.84 -2.62
N GLU A 790 27.12 -11.18 -1.69
CA GLU A 790 25.80 -10.58 -1.88
C GLU A 790 25.79 -9.13 -1.38
N LEU A 791 25.24 -8.22 -2.18
CA LEU A 791 24.92 -6.84 -1.79
C LEU A 791 23.42 -6.76 -1.53
N SER A 792 23.04 -6.33 -0.32
CA SER A 792 21.66 -6.16 0.09
C SER A 792 21.35 -4.72 0.47
N VAL A 793 20.19 -4.22 0.05
CA VAL A 793 19.68 -2.89 0.37
C VAL A 793 18.27 -3.00 0.95
N LEU A 794 18.06 -2.50 2.17
CA LEU A 794 16.75 -2.42 2.84
C LEU A 794 16.19 -1.01 2.80
N VAL A 795 14.87 -0.87 2.81
CA VAL A 795 14.15 0.40 2.63
C VAL A 795 13.25 0.73 3.82
N ASP A 796 13.10 2.02 4.13
CA ASP A 796 12.21 2.51 5.21
C ASP A 796 10.75 2.69 4.78
N ARG A 797 10.47 2.55 3.48
CA ARG A 797 9.16 2.70 2.85
C ARG A 797 9.14 1.98 1.51
N SER A 798 7.95 1.89 0.93
CA SER A 798 7.75 1.32 -0.39
C SER A 798 8.40 2.20 -1.46
N VAL A 799 9.19 1.59 -2.34
CA VAL A 799 9.87 2.27 -3.46
C VAL A 799 9.95 1.34 -4.68
N GLY A 800 10.14 1.92 -5.86
CA GLY A 800 10.56 1.20 -7.05
C GLY A 800 12.07 0.96 -7.05
N ALA A 801 12.49 -0.27 -7.37
CA ALA A 801 13.90 -0.65 -7.42
C ALA A 801 14.22 -1.51 -8.67
N SER A 802 15.48 -1.49 -9.07
CA SER A 802 15.98 -2.26 -10.22
C SER A 802 17.46 -2.61 -10.10
N SER A 803 17.93 -3.48 -10.99
CA SER A 803 19.33 -3.71 -11.33
C SER A 803 19.44 -3.68 -12.86
N LEU A 804 19.93 -2.56 -13.40
CA LEU A 804 19.99 -2.31 -14.86
C LEU A 804 21.34 -2.67 -15.50
N ALA A 805 22.35 -2.96 -14.66
CA ALA A 805 23.63 -3.50 -15.08
C ALA A 805 24.18 -4.41 -13.98
N ASP A 806 25.14 -5.25 -14.36
CA ASP A 806 25.79 -6.17 -13.44
C ASP A 806 26.43 -5.42 -12.26
N GLY A 807 26.20 -5.94 -11.05
CA GLY A 807 26.74 -5.37 -9.82
C GLY A 807 26.11 -4.05 -9.38
N GLN A 808 25.00 -3.62 -10.00
CA GLN A 808 24.28 -2.40 -9.66
C GLN A 808 22.95 -2.68 -8.96
N ILE A 809 22.60 -1.83 -7.99
CA ILE A 809 21.25 -1.68 -7.45
C ILE A 809 20.88 -0.20 -7.58
N GLU A 810 19.67 0.09 -8.06
CA GLU A 810 19.11 1.43 -7.98
C GLU A 810 17.74 1.45 -7.30
N LEU A 811 17.48 2.55 -6.57
CA LEU A 811 16.19 2.85 -5.94
C LEU A 811 15.71 4.20 -6.45
N MET A 812 14.45 4.28 -6.88
CA MET A 812 13.79 5.54 -7.15
C MET A 812 13.19 6.09 -5.86
N LEU A 813 13.66 7.26 -5.43
CA LEU A 813 13.39 7.81 -4.10
C LEU A 813 12.32 8.91 -4.12
N HIS A 814 12.24 9.71 -5.18
CA HIS A 814 11.25 10.79 -5.29
C HIS A 814 10.94 11.13 -6.75
N ARG A 815 9.75 11.65 -7.02
CA ARG A 815 9.26 11.98 -8.36
C ARG A 815 8.50 13.29 -8.34
N ARG A 816 8.75 14.15 -9.32
CA ARG A 816 7.95 15.36 -9.58
C ARG A 816 7.84 15.56 -11.08
N LEU A 817 6.61 15.51 -11.59
CA LEU A 817 6.30 15.46 -13.01
C LEU A 817 5.54 16.71 -13.44
N ILE A 818 5.37 16.88 -14.76
CA ILE A 818 4.74 18.06 -15.37
C ILE A 818 3.53 17.71 -16.26
N HIS A 819 3.24 16.42 -16.44
CA HIS A 819 2.10 15.91 -17.21
C HIS A 819 1.33 14.81 -16.45
N ASP A 820 0.06 14.63 -16.82
CA ASP A 820 -0.78 13.49 -16.42
C ASP A 820 -0.54 12.33 -17.41
N ASP A 821 -0.57 11.09 -16.92
CA ASP A 821 -0.32 9.88 -17.74
C ASP A 821 -1.58 9.29 -18.38
N ILE A 822 -2.72 9.98 -18.28
CA ILE A 822 -3.99 9.65 -18.94
C ILE A 822 -4.50 8.28 -18.50
N ARG A 823 -4.49 8.03 -17.18
CA ARG A 823 -5.12 6.86 -16.54
C ARG A 823 -6.32 7.17 -15.66
N GLY A 824 -6.75 8.43 -15.62
CA GLY A 824 -8.05 8.84 -15.05
C GLY A 824 -7.96 9.79 -13.87
N VAL A 825 -6.82 9.84 -13.16
CA VAL A 825 -6.62 10.78 -12.05
C VAL A 825 -6.83 12.25 -12.49
N GLY A 826 -6.32 12.59 -13.68
CA GLY A 826 -6.52 13.90 -14.30
C GLY A 826 -5.78 15.01 -13.56
N GLU A 827 -4.67 14.67 -12.88
CA GLU A 827 -3.82 15.57 -12.12
C GLU A 827 -2.37 15.16 -12.26
N VAL A 828 -1.49 16.14 -12.42
CA VAL A 828 -0.04 15.92 -12.48
C VAL A 828 0.49 15.57 -11.10
N LEU A 829 1.42 14.60 -11.01
CA LEU A 829 2.18 14.33 -9.78
C LEU A 829 3.18 15.47 -9.49
N ASN A 830 2.67 16.57 -8.95
CA ASN A 830 3.40 17.80 -8.64
C ASN A 830 3.15 18.24 -7.20
N GLU A 831 3.58 17.40 -6.24
CA GLU A 831 3.36 17.66 -4.81
C GLU A 831 4.08 18.93 -4.34
N THR A 832 3.35 19.78 -3.63
CA THR A 832 3.87 21.03 -3.08
C THR A 832 3.50 21.17 -1.60
N VAL A 833 4.32 21.92 -0.87
CA VAL A 833 4.06 22.32 0.52
C VAL A 833 3.96 23.83 0.55
N CYS A 834 2.82 24.33 1.04
CA CYS A 834 2.52 25.75 1.12
C CYS A 834 2.58 26.26 2.56
N VAL A 835 3.25 27.39 2.75
CA VAL A 835 3.20 28.22 3.96
C VAL A 835 2.82 29.65 3.56
N SER A 836 2.63 30.56 4.52
CA SER A 836 2.19 31.92 4.21
C SER A 836 3.16 32.70 3.30
N GLU A 837 4.44 32.32 3.23
CA GLU A 837 5.45 32.94 2.36
C GLU A 837 5.46 32.39 0.92
N GLY A 838 4.79 31.27 0.63
CA GLY A 838 4.79 30.65 -0.70
C GLY A 838 4.63 29.13 -0.67
N CYS A 839 4.65 28.53 -1.86
CA CYS A 839 4.59 27.09 -2.06
C CYS A 839 5.85 26.59 -2.76
N ASP A 840 6.46 25.54 -2.24
CA ASP A 840 7.61 24.87 -2.84
C ASP A 840 7.27 23.42 -3.17
N GLY A 841 8.03 22.80 -4.08
CA GLY A 841 7.95 21.35 -4.29
C GLY A 841 8.25 20.58 -2.99
N LEU A 842 7.53 19.48 -2.76
CA LEU A 842 7.70 18.66 -1.56
C LEU A 842 9.15 18.14 -1.42
N THR A 843 9.71 18.31 -0.22
CA THR A 843 10.98 17.69 0.22
C THR A 843 10.65 16.47 1.06
N ILE A 844 11.26 15.35 0.74
CA ILE A 844 11.16 14.13 1.54
C ILE A 844 12.44 13.87 2.32
N LEU A 845 12.31 13.22 3.46
CA LEU A 845 13.40 12.61 4.21
C LEU A 845 13.12 11.12 4.33
N GLY A 846 14.12 10.28 4.09
CA GLY A 846 14.01 8.85 4.22
C GLY A 846 15.36 8.17 4.36
N LYS A 847 15.32 6.84 4.51
CA LYS A 847 16.49 6.03 4.78
C LYS A 847 16.51 4.76 3.94
N PHE A 848 17.71 4.36 3.54
CA PHE A 848 18.01 3.00 3.11
C PHE A 848 19.24 2.48 3.84
N TYR A 849 19.39 1.16 3.87
CA TYR A 849 20.43 0.48 4.62
C TYR A 849 21.15 -0.47 3.69
N LEU A 850 22.49 -0.47 3.69
CA LEU A 850 23.26 -1.35 2.81
C LEU A 850 24.25 -2.22 3.60
N ARG A 851 24.39 -3.47 3.15
CA ARG A 851 25.35 -4.44 3.67
C ARG A 851 25.87 -5.33 2.54
N ILE A 852 27.16 -5.67 2.62
CA ILE A 852 27.80 -6.65 1.72
C ILE A 852 28.28 -7.82 2.58
N ASP A 853 27.85 -9.03 2.21
CA ASP A 853 28.15 -10.27 2.92
C ASP A 853 28.70 -11.33 1.96
N HIS A 854 29.30 -12.39 2.50
CA HIS A 854 29.46 -13.63 1.77
C HIS A 854 28.09 -14.29 1.53
N ILE A 855 27.96 -15.05 0.45
CA ILE A 855 26.69 -15.72 0.11
C ILE A 855 26.21 -16.60 1.27
N GLY A 856 24.95 -16.40 1.66
CA GLY A 856 24.28 -17.20 2.69
C GLY A 856 24.16 -16.50 4.03
N GLU A 857 24.97 -15.46 4.28
CA GLU A 857 25.00 -14.72 5.55
C GLU A 857 24.05 -13.51 5.55
N GLY A 858 23.82 -12.88 4.40
CA GLY A 858 23.02 -11.67 4.26
C GLY A 858 21.53 -11.91 4.53
N ALA A 859 21.03 -13.12 4.35
CA ALA A 859 19.62 -13.46 4.61
C ALA A 859 19.22 -13.17 6.07
N LYS A 860 20.07 -13.53 7.04
CA LYS A 860 19.82 -13.25 8.47
C LYS A 860 19.71 -11.74 8.70
N TRP A 861 20.66 -10.97 8.17
CA TRP A 861 20.64 -9.51 8.30
C TRP A 861 19.39 -8.90 7.67
N ARG A 862 19.02 -9.29 6.45
CA ARG A 862 17.83 -8.79 5.76
C ARG A 862 16.56 -8.99 6.59
N ARG A 863 16.41 -10.15 7.23
CA ARG A 863 15.22 -10.47 8.04
C ARG A 863 15.22 -9.77 9.39
N THR A 864 16.33 -9.82 10.13
CA THR A 864 16.41 -9.20 11.46
C THR A 864 16.33 -7.68 11.37
N VAL A 865 17.19 -7.05 10.54
CA VAL A 865 17.23 -5.59 10.42
C VAL A 865 15.99 -5.06 9.68
N GLY A 866 15.44 -5.82 8.73
CA GLY A 866 14.15 -5.49 8.12
C GLY A 866 13.03 -5.34 9.16
N GLN A 867 12.99 -6.22 10.15
CA GLN A 867 12.02 -6.15 11.24
C GLN A 867 12.34 -5.02 12.24
N GLU A 868 13.62 -4.71 12.49
CA GLU A 868 14.05 -3.55 13.29
C GLU A 868 13.68 -2.20 12.64
N ILE A 869 13.75 -2.13 11.30
CA ILE A 869 13.32 -0.98 10.49
C ILE A 869 11.80 -0.86 10.53
N TYR A 870 11.08 -1.98 10.36
CA TYR A 870 9.62 -1.98 10.39
C TYR A 870 9.09 -1.56 11.75
N SER A 871 9.64 -2.09 12.84
CA SER A 871 9.17 -1.84 14.21
C SER A 871 10.24 -1.09 15.01
N PRO A 872 10.43 0.23 14.80
CA PRO A 872 11.42 1.01 15.53
C PRO A 872 11.05 1.12 17.02
N LEU A 873 12.03 1.49 17.85
CA LEU A 873 11.79 1.80 19.26
C LEU A 873 10.83 3.00 19.37
N LEU A 874 9.82 2.88 20.23
CA LEU A 874 8.86 3.95 20.53
C LEU A 874 9.36 4.76 21.73
N LEU A 875 9.45 6.08 21.59
CA LEU A 875 9.96 6.98 22.61
C LEU A 875 8.81 7.80 23.23
N ALA A 876 8.72 7.78 24.56
CA ALA A 876 7.79 8.57 25.33
C ALA A 876 8.55 9.41 26.37
N PHE A 877 8.20 10.68 26.47
CA PHE A 877 8.93 11.69 27.25
C PHE A 877 8.07 12.19 28.41
N SER A 878 8.69 12.36 29.57
CA SER A 878 8.08 13.04 30.72
C SER A 878 9.10 13.97 31.38
N GLU A 879 8.61 14.96 32.11
CA GLU A 879 9.46 15.87 32.89
C GLU A 879 9.49 15.42 34.34
N GLN A 880 10.65 15.55 34.98
CA GLN A 880 10.78 15.39 36.42
C GLN A 880 11.52 16.58 37.05
N ASP A 881 11.01 17.02 38.20
CA ASP A 881 11.73 17.85 39.16
C ASP A 881 12.48 16.93 40.16
N GLY A 882 13.81 17.03 40.21
CA GLY A 882 14.65 16.22 41.12
C GLY A 882 15.06 14.83 40.56
N ASN A 883 15.49 13.92 41.44
CA ASN A 883 16.06 12.59 41.09
C ASN A 883 15.15 11.40 41.49
N ASP A 884 13.85 11.61 41.72
CA ASP A 884 12.99 10.63 42.40
C ASP A 884 12.29 9.62 41.46
N TRP A 885 12.54 9.63 40.15
CA TRP A 885 11.77 8.77 39.21
C TRP A 885 12.12 7.32 39.42
N MET A 886 13.42 7.04 39.55
CA MET A 886 13.94 5.69 39.75
C MET A 886 13.50 5.05 41.06
N SER A 887 13.07 5.85 42.05
CA SER A 887 12.54 5.37 43.33
C SER A 887 11.01 5.30 43.37
N SER A 888 10.30 5.92 42.43
CA SER A 888 8.83 6.01 42.42
C SER A 888 8.14 5.31 41.24
N HIS A 889 8.89 4.90 40.22
CA HIS A 889 8.39 4.22 39.02
C HIS A 889 9.13 2.91 38.75
N ILE A 890 8.47 2.00 38.04
CA ILE A 890 9.08 0.77 37.52
C ILE A 890 10.04 1.17 36.38
N PRO A 891 11.36 0.94 36.51
CA PRO A 891 12.33 1.44 35.55
C PRO A 891 12.42 0.60 34.26
N THR A 892 12.01 -0.67 34.32
CA THR A 892 12.00 -1.60 33.18
C THR A 892 10.79 -2.55 33.26
N PHE A 893 10.24 -2.92 32.11
CA PHE A 893 9.12 -3.86 31.98
C PHE A 893 9.37 -4.79 30.80
N SER A 894 8.94 -6.05 30.89
CA SER A 894 8.86 -6.97 29.75
C SER A 894 7.53 -7.71 29.80
N GLY A 895 6.88 -7.83 28.65
CA GLY A 895 5.64 -8.61 28.48
C GLY A 895 5.86 -10.12 28.41
N ILE A 896 7.12 -10.57 28.44
CA ILE A 896 7.51 -12.00 28.49
C ILE A 896 8.50 -12.22 29.64
N ASP A 897 8.81 -13.48 29.94
CA ASP A 897 9.81 -13.80 30.96
C ASP A 897 11.16 -13.13 30.64
N PRO A 898 11.83 -12.44 31.60
CA PRO A 898 13.07 -11.72 31.34
C PRO A 898 14.22 -12.60 30.81
N SER A 899 14.17 -13.91 31.04
CA SER A 899 15.15 -14.87 30.51
C SER A 899 14.85 -15.35 29.08
N TYR A 900 13.67 -15.00 28.55
CA TYR A 900 13.18 -15.48 27.27
C TYR A 900 13.24 -14.40 26.18
N SER A 901 13.55 -14.82 24.96
CA SER A 901 13.41 -14.03 23.74
C SER A 901 12.93 -14.98 22.65
N LEU A 902 12.13 -14.47 21.72
CA LEU A 902 11.74 -15.27 20.56
C LEU A 902 12.98 -15.61 19.72
N PRO A 903 12.97 -16.75 19.01
CA PRO A 903 13.96 -17.03 17.99
C PRO A 903 14.06 -15.89 16.96
N ASP A 904 15.27 -15.60 16.47
CA ASP A 904 15.56 -14.50 15.50
C ASP A 904 14.74 -14.61 14.19
N ASN A 905 14.19 -15.78 13.88
CA ASN A 905 13.36 -16.03 12.70
C ASN A 905 11.85 -15.90 12.95
N ILE A 906 11.43 -15.48 14.15
CA ILE A 906 10.02 -15.33 14.56
C ILE A 906 9.78 -13.89 15.03
N ALA A 907 8.72 -13.27 14.50
CA ALA A 907 8.24 -11.95 14.93
C ALA A 907 6.77 -12.02 15.37
N ILE A 908 6.42 -11.26 16.41
CA ILE A 908 5.02 -11.02 16.78
C ILE A 908 4.51 -9.87 15.92
N ILE A 909 3.88 -10.23 14.80
CA ILE A 909 3.30 -9.26 13.87
C ILE A 909 1.96 -8.70 14.35
N THR A 910 1.29 -9.38 15.30
CA THR A 910 0.02 -8.94 15.87
C THR A 910 -0.15 -9.46 17.30
N LEU A 911 -0.46 -8.56 18.23
CA LEU A 911 -0.96 -8.88 19.57
C LEU A 911 -2.01 -7.82 19.90
N GLN A 912 -3.27 -8.24 20.02
CA GLN A 912 -4.40 -7.32 20.11
C GLN A 912 -5.52 -7.90 20.99
N VAL A 913 -6.15 -7.04 21.78
CA VAL A 913 -7.36 -7.39 22.54
C VAL A 913 -8.54 -7.54 21.58
N LYS A 914 -9.24 -8.67 21.64
CA LYS A 914 -10.54 -8.82 21.00
C LYS A 914 -11.62 -8.31 21.95
N ASN A 915 -12.56 -7.49 21.45
CA ASN A 915 -13.75 -7.15 22.23
C ASN A 915 -14.46 -8.45 22.63
N LYS A 916 -14.91 -8.57 23.89
CA LYS A 916 -15.86 -9.61 24.25
C LYS A 916 -17.08 -9.41 23.38
N SER A 917 -17.42 -10.41 22.56
CA SER A 917 -18.70 -10.44 21.87
C SER A 917 -19.80 -10.26 22.93
N GLN A 918 -20.53 -9.16 22.87
CA GLN A 918 -21.82 -9.07 23.54
C GLN A 918 -22.74 -10.01 22.78
N ASN A 919 -22.73 -11.29 23.18
CA ASN A 919 -23.79 -12.22 22.79
C ASN A 919 -25.08 -11.83 23.49
#